data_AF-A0A8T5KN91-F1
#
_entry.id   AF-A0A8T5KN91-F1
#
_cell.length_a   1.000
_cell.length_b   1.000
_cell.length_c   1.000
_cell.angle_alpha   90.00
_cell.angle_beta   90.00
_cell.angle_gamma   90.00
#
_symmetry.space_group_name_H-M   'P 1'
#
loop_
_entity.id
_entity.type
_entity.pdbx_description
1 polymer ?
#
loop_
_entity_poly.entity_id
_entity_poly.type
_entity_poly.pdbx_seq_one_letter_code
_entity_poly.pdbx_strand_id
1 'polypeptide(L)'
;MKQNLTRNEESVSAAIATVLLFGGVVSIIGLMLVSMLPIIEELEGSIERDDMSSQMMILAQQTEILSEHGMPGDSTEIDLIPIDGTLSWDTTRGGMWYSSTWNSDTTFRMKGVLDFDDTIQIKHPESQSTSVCFDDLRLGPTKPFIYSIPDYIEEIMVSPNQGIASPLGPIELKVYSENQFVEKIDLNLGDTVKVSTTELQLYKIESSHQLNILASFGNGGSTMFMPDNPSQSDFTGRSWSIPMDQGANTLHIMSETSNLIELMIDQQPTSHMVTSGSDMRIGVSWTHTINLDSPQLVSLSTSAPSRLIMLSTDNNLTGSLTLQSTSGALIGSEFNTPELPGSLELFNPNDELATVTWRGGGISILSDSTVVIPWPPQGITGTPIIDSDEEIAAYWHNNDSSNPSNGLNIIPAKDTGFSSGKSHRYATFSSSGLESIHTQLAGYETMLNYSNSNSATHNLTFDNPFHNLQVNQGSHNISVEEGHPIRVHRSTGDSGLVQLMHDGQQRCVGINTTASGWITTELPWNSVSGRSEGQIIEAWSDGSHPSSYSINLIGNDGKTDHKIIASSWIFHISRLTYSFSSSITGLEVAYSNGAVVTNHPEFLPTVLKQPNDRSGPGPRFAATIPALNPTAGSASGAGVMNLDIELAYRESLASDTAYEVRRGWYSPYGEEIANSAASGLDSSIDWTIYPGRLDLLTDYVGWVPDPSIGTSEAVWHTNGDPIQFSLQLSSLDVTMTEAVG
;
A
#
# COMPACT_ATOMS: atom_id res chain seq x y z
N MET A 1 -57.17 -55.90 -75.82
CA MET A 1 -56.69 -56.20 -74.46
C MET A 1 -56.29 -54.89 -73.78
N LYS A 2 -57.15 -54.33 -72.93
CA LYS A 2 -56.77 -53.30 -71.95
C LYS A 2 -56.77 -54.01 -70.60
N GLN A 3 -55.60 -54.26 -70.03
CA GLN A 3 -55.49 -54.74 -68.64
C GLN A 3 -55.73 -53.54 -67.72
N ASN A 4 -56.85 -53.57 -67.00
CA ASN A 4 -57.10 -52.69 -65.86
C ASN A 4 -56.19 -53.12 -64.71
N LEU A 5 -55.14 -52.35 -64.44
CA LEU A 5 -54.44 -52.36 -63.16
C LEU A 5 -55.36 -51.69 -62.13
N THR A 6 -56.10 -52.49 -61.37
CA THR A 6 -56.83 -52.03 -60.20
C THR A 6 -55.81 -51.69 -59.10
N ARG A 7 -55.69 -50.41 -58.76
CA ARG A 7 -54.91 -49.92 -57.62
C ARG A 7 -55.44 -50.57 -56.34
N ASN A 8 -54.58 -51.30 -55.64
CA ASN A 8 -54.96 -52.01 -54.42
C ASN A 8 -54.97 -51.02 -53.24
N GLU A 9 -56.15 -50.46 -52.93
CA GLU A 9 -56.34 -49.46 -51.87
C GLU A 9 -55.96 -49.98 -50.49
N GLU A 10 -56.08 -51.29 -50.26
CA GLU A 10 -55.67 -51.96 -49.01
C GLU A 10 -54.15 -51.88 -48.78
N SER A 11 -53.34 -52.08 -49.83
CA SER A 11 -51.88 -51.93 -49.72
C SER A 11 -51.43 -50.48 -49.53
N VAL A 12 -52.19 -49.51 -50.05
CA VAL A 12 -51.91 -48.08 -49.85
C VAL A 12 -52.29 -47.65 -48.43
N SER A 13 -53.41 -48.14 -47.90
CA SER A 13 -53.82 -47.90 -46.52
C SER A 13 -52.84 -48.50 -45.51
N ALA A 14 -52.37 -49.73 -45.75
CA ALA A 14 -51.35 -50.38 -44.92
C ALA A 14 -50.00 -49.63 -44.94
N ALA A 15 -49.61 -49.10 -46.10
CA ALA A 15 -48.39 -48.27 -46.23
C ALA A 15 -48.53 -46.92 -45.52
N ILE A 16 -49.69 -46.26 -45.60
CA ILE A 16 -49.97 -45.00 -44.88
C ILE A 16 -49.99 -45.23 -43.37
N ALA A 17 -50.62 -46.33 -42.91
CA ALA A 17 -50.67 -46.68 -41.50
C ALA A 17 -49.27 -46.95 -40.93
N THR A 18 -48.40 -47.66 -41.66
CA THR A 18 -47.01 -47.91 -41.23
C THR A 18 -46.17 -46.64 -41.20
N VAL A 19 -46.34 -45.73 -42.16
CA VAL A 19 -45.66 -44.42 -42.15
C VAL A 19 -46.14 -43.53 -41.00
N LEU A 20 -47.44 -43.52 -40.69
CA LEU A 20 -47.99 -42.78 -39.55
C LEU A 20 -47.53 -43.35 -38.21
N LEU A 21 -47.41 -44.68 -38.09
CA LEU A 21 -46.91 -45.33 -36.90
C LEU A 21 -45.41 -45.03 -36.68
N PHE A 22 -44.61 -45.08 -37.76
CA PHE A 22 -43.20 -44.64 -37.70
C PHE A 22 -43.07 -43.15 -37.38
N GLY A 23 -43.87 -42.28 -37.99
CA GLY A 23 -43.87 -40.84 -37.71
C GLY A 23 -44.30 -40.51 -36.27
N GLY A 24 -45.26 -41.27 -35.71
CA GLY A 24 -45.66 -41.15 -34.31
C GLY A 24 -44.56 -41.59 -33.34
N VAL A 25 -43.90 -42.71 -33.61
CA VAL A 25 -42.76 -43.19 -32.80
C VAL A 25 -41.58 -42.21 -32.86
N VAL A 26 -41.23 -41.70 -34.04
CA VAL A 26 -40.16 -40.71 -34.20
C VAL A 26 -40.51 -39.39 -33.50
N SER A 27 -41.78 -38.97 -33.51
CA SER A 27 -42.22 -37.76 -32.79
C SER A 27 -42.17 -37.95 -31.27
N ILE A 28 -42.50 -39.13 -30.74
CA ILE A 28 -42.41 -39.43 -29.31
C ILE A 28 -40.94 -39.51 -28.86
N ILE A 29 -40.08 -40.18 -29.64
CA ILE A 29 -38.64 -40.23 -29.37
C ILE A 29 -38.02 -38.83 -29.47
N GLY A 30 -38.43 -38.03 -30.46
CA GLY A 30 -38.01 -36.64 -30.58
C GLY A 30 -38.43 -35.78 -29.39
N LEU A 31 -39.67 -35.90 -28.92
CA LEU A 31 -40.14 -35.22 -27.71
C LEU A 31 -39.41 -35.70 -26.44
N MET A 32 -39.14 -37.00 -26.33
CA MET A 32 -38.36 -37.55 -25.21
C MET A 32 -36.91 -37.05 -25.21
N LEU A 33 -36.24 -37.04 -26.37
CA LEU A 33 -34.88 -36.51 -26.53
C LEU A 33 -34.81 -35.02 -26.17
N VAL A 34 -35.76 -34.21 -26.66
CA VAL A 34 -35.84 -32.77 -26.34
C VAL A 34 -36.07 -32.54 -24.84
N SER A 35 -36.82 -33.43 -24.16
CA SER A 35 -37.03 -33.32 -22.71
C SER A 35 -35.88 -33.85 -21.85
N MET A 36 -35.07 -34.79 -22.35
CA MET A 36 -33.95 -35.38 -21.60
C MET A 36 -32.63 -34.64 -21.81
N LEU A 37 -32.42 -33.99 -22.96
CA LEU A 37 -31.22 -33.21 -23.25
C LEU A 37 -30.87 -32.20 -22.12
N PRO A 38 -31.79 -31.35 -21.64
CA PRO A 38 -31.47 -30.39 -20.58
C PRO A 38 -31.05 -31.04 -19.25
N ILE A 39 -31.59 -32.22 -18.94
CA ILE A 39 -31.26 -32.97 -17.71
C ILE A 39 -29.88 -33.60 -17.83
N ILE A 40 -29.52 -34.10 -19.01
CA ILE A 40 -28.20 -34.65 -19.28
C ILE A 40 -27.14 -33.54 -19.19
N GLU A 41 -27.40 -32.39 -19.82
CA GLU A 41 -26.52 -31.21 -19.76
C GLU A 41 -26.36 -30.66 -18.33
N GLU A 42 -27.41 -30.74 -17.49
CA GLU A 42 -27.34 -30.36 -16.08
C GLU A 42 -26.49 -31.35 -15.25
N LEU A 43 -26.68 -32.66 -15.47
CA LEU A 43 -25.91 -33.71 -14.79
C LEU A 43 -24.43 -33.67 -15.18
N GLU A 44 -24.14 -33.45 -16.46
CA GLU A 44 -22.80 -33.25 -16.98
C GLU A 44 -22.15 -32.02 -16.34
N GLY A 45 -22.84 -30.87 -16.36
CA GLY A 45 -22.37 -29.66 -15.71
C GLY A 45 -22.14 -29.81 -14.19
N SER A 46 -22.96 -30.61 -13.49
CA SER A 46 -22.74 -30.90 -12.07
C SER A 46 -21.48 -31.73 -11.81
N ILE A 47 -21.16 -32.68 -12.70
CA ILE A 47 -19.94 -33.50 -12.60
C ILE A 47 -18.71 -32.63 -12.88
N GLU A 48 -18.74 -31.82 -13.92
CA GLU A 48 -17.64 -30.90 -14.25
C GLU A 48 -17.36 -29.91 -13.12
N ARG A 49 -18.43 -29.36 -12.53
CA ARG A 49 -18.31 -28.45 -11.38
C ARG A 49 -17.67 -29.14 -10.18
N ASP A 50 -18.15 -30.32 -9.81
CA ASP A 50 -17.63 -31.03 -8.63
C ASP A 50 -16.16 -31.44 -8.84
N ASP A 51 -15.79 -31.91 -10.02
CA ASP A 51 -14.40 -32.27 -10.34
C ASP A 51 -13.48 -31.04 -10.29
N MET A 52 -13.84 -29.96 -11.01
CA MET A 52 -13.06 -28.73 -11.00
C MET A 52 -13.00 -28.09 -9.61
N SER A 53 -14.07 -28.18 -8.83
CA SER A 53 -14.06 -27.67 -7.44
C SER A 53 -13.04 -28.38 -6.57
N SER A 54 -12.90 -29.70 -6.73
CA SER A 54 -11.88 -30.48 -6.02
C SER A 54 -10.47 -30.06 -6.45
N GLN A 55 -10.25 -29.85 -7.75
CA GLN A 55 -8.96 -29.40 -8.27
C GLN A 55 -8.61 -27.98 -7.76
N MET A 56 -9.57 -27.06 -7.74
CA MET A 56 -9.40 -25.70 -7.21
C MET A 56 -9.19 -25.68 -5.69
N MET A 57 -9.77 -26.61 -4.94
CA MET A 57 -9.47 -26.78 -3.52
C MET A 57 -8.01 -27.20 -3.27
N ILE A 58 -7.46 -28.07 -4.13
CA ILE A 58 -6.04 -28.45 -4.06
C ILE A 58 -5.16 -27.25 -4.37
N LEU A 59 -5.48 -26.48 -5.42
CA LEU A 59 -4.81 -25.20 -5.72
C LEU A 59 -4.82 -24.27 -4.50
N ALA A 60 -5.97 -24.08 -3.87
CA ALA A 60 -6.11 -23.24 -2.70
C ALA A 60 -5.30 -23.74 -1.48
N GLN A 61 -5.11 -25.04 -1.33
CA GLN A 61 -4.31 -25.61 -0.24
C GLN A 61 -2.81 -25.45 -0.49
N GLN A 62 -2.34 -25.70 -1.72
CA GLN A 62 -0.92 -25.57 -2.06
C GLN A 62 -0.45 -24.12 -2.01
N THR A 63 -1.26 -23.20 -2.56
CA THR A 63 -0.99 -21.75 -2.48
C THR A 63 -0.92 -21.25 -1.04
N GLU A 64 -1.81 -21.72 -0.16
CA GLU A 64 -1.79 -21.42 1.27
C GLU A 64 -0.48 -21.91 1.92
N ILE A 65 -0.13 -23.19 1.74
CA ILE A 65 1.10 -23.78 2.31
C ILE A 65 2.34 -23.00 1.84
N LEU A 66 2.42 -22.73 0.54
CA LEU A 66 3.54 -22.00 -0.05
C LEU A 66 3.59 -20.55 0.47
N SER A 67 2.45 -19.86 0.54
CA SER A 67 2.38 -18.48 1.02
C SER A 67 2.75 -18.32 2.49
N GLU A 68 2.48 -19.32 3.34
CA GLU A 68 2.70 -19.20 4.78
C GLU A 68 4.04 -19.80 5.24
N HIS A 69 4.43 -20.92 4.65
CA HIS A 69 5.57 -21.72 5.08
C HIS A 69 6.70 -21.78 4.06
N GLY A 70 6.45 -21.40 2.81
CA GLY A 70 7.48 -21.33 1.78
C GLY A 70 8.52 -20.26 2.06
N MET A 71 9.70 -20.47 1.49
CA MET A 71 10.73 -19.46 1.33
C MET A 71 10.69 -18.91 -0.10
N PRO A 72 11.07 -17.64 -0.33
CA PRO A 72 11.18 -17.10 -1.68
C PRO A 72 12.00 -18.03 -2.59
N GLY A 73 11.51 -18.32 -3.79
CA GLY A 73 12.07 -19.28 -4.75
C GLY A 73 11.60 -20.74 -4.56
N ASP A 74 10.85 -21.06 -3.51
CA ASP A 74 10.12 -22.33 -3.45
C ASP A 74 8.99 -22.31 -4.49
N SER A 75 8.79 -23.43 -5.19
CA SER A 75 7.73 -23.59 -6.17
C SER A 75 6.90 -24.86 -5.97
N THR A 76 5.68 -24.85 -6.50
CA THR A 76 4.75 -25.98 -6.51
C THR A 76 4.07 -26.09 -7.86
N GLU A 77 4.01 -27.29 -8.42
CA GLU A 77 3.31 -27.58 -9.67
C GLU A 77 1.93 -28.21 -9.42
N ILE A 78 0.92 -27.78 -10.18
CA ILE A 78 -0.45 -28.29 -10.10
C ILE A 78 -1.01 -28.48 -11.51
N ASP A 79 -1.56 -29.66 -11.77
CA ASP A 79 -2.27 -29.92 -13.02
C ASP A 79 -3.77 -29.66 -12.84
N LEU A 80 -4.32 -28.78 -13.68
CA LEU A 80 -5.75 -28.59 -13.84
C LEU A 80 -6.22 -29.24 -15.15
N ILE A 81 -7.19 -30.13 -15.06
CA ILE A 81 -7.74 -30.89 -16.18
C ILE A 81 -9.15 -30.36 -16.46
N PRO A 82 -9.31 -29.34 -17.33
CA PRO A 82 -10.62 -28.97 -17.84
C PRO A 82 -11.15 -30.07 -18.78
N ILE A 83 -12.44 -30.40 -18.67
CA ILE A 83 -13.12 -31.37 -19.54
C ILE A 83 -13.67 -30.66 -20.78
N ASP A 84 -14.82 -29.96 -20.68
CA ASP A 84 -15.38 -29.18 -21.81
C ASP A 84 -15.33 -27.65 -21.61
N GLY A 85 -15.00 -27.19 -20.40
CA GLY A 85 -14.84 -25.77 -20.08
C GLY A 85 -13.46 -25.17 -20.40
N THR A 86 -13.34 -23.85 -20.19
CA THR A 86 -12.11 -23.09 -20.39
C THR A 86 -11.61 -22.49 -19.08
N LEU A 87 -10.30 -22.57 -18.84
CA LEU A 87 -9.61 -21.84 -17.77
C LEU A 87 -9.08 -20.51 -18.30
N SER A 88 -9.39 -19.43 -17.58
CA SER A 88 -8.91 -18.08 -17.87
C SER A 88 -8.57 -17.32 -16.60
N TRP A 89 -7.57 -16.45 -16.70
CA TRP A 89 -7.34 -15.42 -15.70
C TRP A 89 -8.32 -14.27 -15.90
N ASP A 90 -8.78 -13.71 -14.79
CA ASP A 90 -9.58 -12.48 -14.79
C ASP A 90 -9.00 -11.54 -13.75
N THR A 91 -8.47 -10.41 -14.23
CA THR A 91 -7.80 -9.42 -13.39
C THR A 91 -8.75 -8.33 -12.87
N THR A 92 -10.01 -8.32 -13.32
CA THR A 92 -10.96 -7.21 -13.09
C THR A 92 -12.02 -7.52 -12.05
N ARG A 93 -12.41 -8.80 -11.88
CA ARG A 93 -13.48 -9.23 -10.95
C ARG A 93 -12.96 -9.87 -9.67
N GLY A 94 -11.70 -9.66 -9.32
CA GLY A 94 -11.05 -10.18 -8.12
C GLY A 94 -10.63 -9.07 -7.17
N GLY A 95 -10.80 -9.28 -5.87
CA GLY A 95 -10.24 -8.37 -4.88
C GLY A 95 -10.78 -8.55 -3.47
N MET A 96 -9.97 -8.12 -2.52
CA MET A 96 -10.31 -8.07 -1.10
C MET A 96 -9.64 -6.87 -0.44
N TRP A 97 -10.11 -6.49 0.74
CA TRP A 97 -9.47 -5.46 1.54
C TRP A 97 -9.52 -5.79 3.02
N TYR A 98 -8.56 -5.25 3.76
CA TYR A 98 -8.53 -5.23 5.23
C TYR A 98 -8.49 -3.80 5.71
N SER A 99 -9.19 -3.49 6.81
CA SER A 99 -9.05 -2.21 7.51
C SER A 99 -8.79 -2.44 8.99
N SER A 100 -8.05 -1.53 9.60
CA SER A 100 -7.77 -1.54 11.03
C SER A 100 -7.83 -0.13 11.63
N THR A 101 -8.27 -0.04 12.88
CA THR A 101 -8.22 1.20 13.66
C THR A 101 -7.15 1.13 14.74
N TRP A 102 -6.46 2.25 14.96
CA TRP A 102 -5.33 2.36 15.90
C TRP A 102 -5.72 3.01 17.23
N ASN A 103 -6.97 3.48 17.33
CA ASN A 103 -7.53 4.09 18.53
C ASN A 103 -8.71 3.27 19.07
N SER A 104 -8.88 3.27 20.39
CA SER A 104 -10.00 2.58 21.05
C SER A 104 -11.36 3.16 20.63
N ASP A 105 -12.38 2.31 20.56
CA ASP A 105 -13.77 2.68 20.28
C ASP A 105 -13.98 3.42 18.94
N THR A 106 -13.12 3.15 17.95
CA THR A 106 -13.22 3.76 16.62
C THR A 106 -13.52 2.73 15.54
N THR A 107 -14.26 3.14 14.50
CA THR A 107 -14.59 2.30 13.36
C THR A 107 -14.12 2.91 12.05
N PHE A 108 -13.67 2.07 11.11
CA PHE A 108 -13.26 2.52 9.78
C PHE A 108 -13.83 1.63 8.67
N ARG A 109 -14.71 2.21 7.87
CA ARG A 109 -15.43 1.52 6.79
C ARG A 109 -15.20 2.17 5.44
N MET A 110 -15.27 1.38 4.38
CA MET A 110 -15.00 1.84 3.02
C MET A 110 -15.97 1.22 2.01
N LYS A 111 -16.24 1.94 0.93
CA LYS A 111 -17.06 1.51 -0.21
C LYS A 111 -16.47 2.02 -1.52
N GLY A 112 -16.71 1.27 -2.59
CA GLY A 112 -16.19 1.61 -3.92
C GLY A 112 -14.67 1.54 -4.02
N VAL A 113 -14.00 0.76 -3.16
CA VAL A 113 -12.53 0.68 -3.16
C VAL A 113 -11.97 -0.29 -4.21
N LEU A 114 -12.83 -1.12 -4.82
CA LEU A 114 -12.44 -2.18 -5.75
C LEU A 114 -13.07 -2.02 -7.15
N ASP A 115 -13.73 -0.89 -7.45
CA ASP A 115 -14.47 -0.66 -8.70
C ASP A 115 -13.65 0.01 -9.81
N PHE A 116 -12.37 0.33 -9.56
CA PHE A 116 -11.46 1.05 -10.47
C PHE A 116 -11.92 2.45 -10.89
N ASP A 117 -12.93 2.98 -10.20
CA ASP A 117 -13.34 4.37 -10.36
C ASP A 117 -12.33 5.30 -9.65
N ASP A 118 -12.47 6.60 -9.90
CA ASP A 118 -11.65 7.64 -9.29
C ASP A 118 -12.20 8.12 -7.94
N THR A 119 -13.32 7.57 -7.46
CA THR A 119 -13.92 7.99 -6.18
C THR A 119 -14.12 6.81 -5.27
N ILE A 120 -13.74 7.00 -4.01
CA ILE A 120 -14.01 6.05 -2.93
C ILE A 120 -14.82 6.73 -1.84
N GLN A 121 -15.56 5.93 -1.07
CA GLN A 121 -16.31 6.41 0.08
C GLN A 121 -15.73 5.83 1.35
N ILE A 122 -15.38 6.70 2.29
CA ILE A 122 -14.91 6.31 3.62
C ILE A 122 -15.91 6.74 4.69
N LYS A 123 -15.90 6.05 5.83
CA LYS A 123 -16.73 6.40 6.97
C LYS A 123 -15.97 6.15 8.27
N HIS A 124 -15.84 7.21 9.05
CA HIS A 124 -15.28 7.24 10.40
C HIS A 124 -16.06 8.28 11.23
N PRO A 125 -17.09 7.88 11.99
CA PRO A 125 -18.00 8.82 12.63
C PRO A 125 -17.51 9.37 13.97
N GLU A 126 -16.47 8.78 14.59
CA GLU A 126 -16.11 9.06 15.98
C GLU A 126 -15.23 10.30 16.16
N SER A 127 -14.42 10.66 15.16
CA SER A 127 -13.54 11.83 15.19
C SER A 127 -13.54 12.60 13.87
N GLN A 128 -12.93 13.79 13.87
CA GLN A 128 -12.75 14.59 12.66
C GLN A 128 -11.71 13.93 11.75
N SER A 129 -12.09 13.66 10.50
CA SER A 129 -11.16 13.25 9.45
C SER A 129 -10.56 14.48 8.78
N THR A 130 -9.25 14.67 8.93
CA THR A 130 -8.53 15.82 8.38
C THR A 130 -8.07 15.54 6.96
N SER A 131 -7.47 14.37 6.71
CA SER A 131 -6.99 13.98 5.38
C SER A 131 -6.94 12.46 5.20
N VAL A 132 -6.73 12.04 3.95
CA VAL A 132 -6.49 10.65 3.58
C VAL A 132 -5.24 10.58 2.72
N CYS A 133 -4.31 9.69 3.06
CA CYS A 133 -3.13 9.38 2.26
C CYS A 133 -3.27 8.03 1.59
N PHE A 134 -2.83 7.96 0.33
CA PHE A 134 -2.79 6.75 -0.46
C PHE A 134 -1.35 6.34 -0.76
N ASP A 135 -1.06 5.05 -0.63
CA ASP A 135 0.22 4.44 -1.02
C ASP A 135 -0.02 3.33 -2.04
N ASP A 136 0.72 3.34 -3.15
CA ASP A 136 0.68 2.30 -4.19
C ASP A 136 1.35 1.00 -3.70
N LEU A 137 0.57 -0.08 -3.60
CA LEU A 137 1.06 -1.43 -3.32
C LEU A 137 1.30 -2.12 -4.67
N ARG A 138 2.57 -2.20 -5.08
CA ARG A 138 2.92 -2.82 -6.36
C ARG A 138 3.13 -4.32 -6.22
N LEU A 139 2.15 -5.08 -6.75
CA LEU A 139 2.08 -6.52 -6.57
C LEU A 139 2.43 -7.27 -7.86
N GLY A 140 3.55 -7.97 -7.84
CA GLY A 140 3.99 -8.86 -8.91
C GLY A 140 5.04 -8.27 -9.86
N PRO A 141 5.70 -9.12 -10.66
CA PRO A 141 6.89 -8.78 -11.44
C PRO A 141 6.62 -7.85 -12.62
N THR A 142 5.37 -7.79 -13.09
CA THR A 142 4.94 -6.92 -14.20
C THR A 142 4.61 -5.50 -13.74
N LYS A 143 4.73 -5.21 -12.44
CA LYS A 143 4.33 -3.94 -11.82
C LYS A 143 5.50 -3.35 -11.03
N PRO A 144 6.48 -2.71 -11.70
CA PRO A 144 7.71 -2.28 -11.03
C PRO A 144 7.48 -1.05 -10.15
N PHE A 145 8.21 -0.91 -9.04
CA PHE A 145 8.32 0.35 -8.29
C PHE A 145 9.01 1.42 -9.13
N ILE A 146 8.41 2.60 -9.19
CA ILE A 146 8.88 3.72 -10.00
C ILE A 146 9.37 4.85 -9.10
N TYR A 147 10.58 5.32 -9.39
CA TYR A 147 11.21 6.47 -8.74
C TYR A 147 11.59 7.50 -9.79
N SER A 148 10.98 8.68 -9.72
CA SER A 148 11.38 9.83 -10.53
C SER A 148 12.45 10.64 -9.79
N ILE A 149 13.59 10.87 -10.44
CA ILE A 149 14.71 11.61 -9.86
C ILE A 149 14.74 13.04 -10.41
N PRO A 150 14.73 14.07 -9.54
CA PRO A 150 14.85 15.46 -9.97
C PRO A 150 16.20 15.79 -10.64
N ASP A 151 16.20 16.84 -11.45
CA ASP A 151 17.37 17.32 -12.21
C ASP A 151 18.49 17.92 -11.35
N TYR A 152 18.18 18.39 -10.14
CA TYR A 152 19.15 18.97 -9.21
C TYR A 152 19.92 17.93 -8.37
N ILE A 153 19.55 16.65 -8.45
CA ILE A 153 20.27 15.57 -7.78
C ILE A 153 21.49 15.18 -8.63
N GLU A 154 22.64 15.02 -7.99
CA GLU A 154 23.91 14.71 -8.67
C GLU A 154 24.29 13.23 -8.52
N GLU A 155 23.96 12.63 -7.37
CA GLU A 155 24.31 11.25 -7.06
C GLU A 155 23.18 10.58 -6.27
N ILE A 156 23.01 9.29 -6.49
CA ILE A 156 22.09 8.44 -5.71
C ILE A 156 22.81 7.18 -5.22
N MET A 157 22.45 6.76 -4.02
CA MET A 157 22.84 5.48 -3.43
C MET A 157 21.59 4.62 -3.31
N VAL A 158 21.63 3.44 -3.91
CA VAL A 158 20.47 2.56 -4.03
C VAL A 158 20.77 1.24 -3.35
N SER A 159 19.83 0.78 -2.52
CA SER A 159 19.82 -0.56 -1.96
C SER A 159 18.39 -1.12 -1.93
N PRO A 160 18.20 -2.43 -2.06
CA PRO A 160 16.90 -3.05 -1.83
C PRO A 160 16.42 -2.89 -0.39
N ASN A 161 15.13 -2.60 -0.19
CA ASN A 161 14.53 -2.65 1.15
C ASN A 161 14.51 -4.10 1.66
N GLN A 162 14.79 -4.29 2.95
CA GLN A 162 14.80 -5.63 3.57
C GLN A 162 13.41 -5.95 4.13
N GLY A 163 12.68 -6.83 3.44
CA GLY A 163 11.39 -7.37 3.89
C GLY A 163 11.55 -8.58 4.83
N ILE A 164 10.43 -9.23 5.19
CA ILE A 164 10.44 -10.47 5.97
C ILE A 164 11.12 -11.59 5.18
N ALA A 165 10.76 -11.74 3.90
CA ALA A 165 11.36 -12.72 3.02
C ALA A 165 11.56 -12.10 1.64
N SER A 166 12.80 -11.73 1.37
CA SER A 166 13.22 -11.11 0.12
C SER A 166 13.60 -12.18 -0.92
N PRO A 167 13.55 -11.86 -2.23
CA PRO A 167 13.80 -12.82 -3.31
C PRO A 167 15.22 -13.42 -3.24
N LEU A 168 15.36 -14.68 -3.68
CA LEU A 168 16.66 -15.34 -3.84
C LEU A 168 17.44 -14.86 -5.08
N GLY A 169 16.72 -14.34 -6.08
CA GLY A 169 17.30 -13.83 -7.33
C GLY A 169 17.77 -12.37 -7.25
N PRO A 170 18.57 -11.91 -8.22
CA PRO A 170 18.95 -10.52 -8.31
C PRO A 170 17.72 -9.63 -8.55
N ILE A 171 17.67 -8.52 -7.84
CA ILE A 171 16.70 -7.45 -8.02
C ILE A 171 17.15 -6.62 -9.20
N GLU A 172 16.34 -6.61 -10.26
CA GLU A 172 16.63 -5.88 -11.49
C GLU A 172 16.25 -4.41 -11.33
N LEU A 173 17.22 -3.53 -11.54
CA LEU A 173 17.02 -2.10 -11.68
C LEU A 173 17.13 -1.71 -13.14
N LYS A 174 16.09 -1.08 -13.68
CA LYS A 174 16.12 -0.50 -15.03
C LYS A 174 16.21 1.01 -14.91
N VAL A 175 17.27 1.57 -15.47
CA VAL A 175 17.52 3.01 -15.47
C VAL A 175 17.11 3.57 -16.83
N TYR A 176 16.24 4.57 -16.79
CA TYR A 176 15.76 5.30 -17.95
C TYR A 176 16.20 6.76 -17.87
N SER A 177 16.50 7.33 -19.03
CA SER A 177 16.80 8.75 -19.23
C SER A 177 15.96 9.27 -20.38
N GLU A 178 15.24 10.37 -20.20
CA GLU A 178 14.30 10.88 -21.22
C GLU A 178 13.37 9.79 -21.80
N ASN A 179 12.89 8.88 -20.94
CA ASN A 179 12.13 7.67 -21.29
C ASN A 179 12.83 6.67 -22.24
N GLN A 180 14.15 6.79 -22.42
CA GLN A 180 14.98 5.80 -23.12
C GLN A 180 15.69 4.90 -22.12
N PHE A 181 15.66 3.60 -22.36
CA PHE A 181 16.40 2.63 -21.55
C PHE A 181 17.91 2.87 -21.70
N VAL A 182 18.60 3.08 -20.58
CA VAL A 182 20.04 3.33 -20.52
C VAL A 182 20.78 2.07 -20.12
N GLU A 183 20.44 1.53 -18.95
CA GLU A 183 21.18 0.43 -18.32
C GLU A 183 20.25 -0.43 -17.46
N LYS A 184 20.65 -1.70 -17.31
CA LYS A 184 20.10 -2.64 -16.33
C LYS A 184 21.18 -2.98 -15.31
N ILE A 185 20.89 -2.81 -14.04
CA ILE A 185 21.77 -3.12 -12.91
C ILE A 185 21.12 -4.23 -12.09
N ASP A 186 21.84 -5.30 -11.83
CA ASP A 186 21.38 -6.42 -11.02
C ASP A 186 21.96 -6.29 -9.61
N LEU A 187 21.11 -6.26 -8.57
CA LEU A 187 21.50 -6.14 -7.17
C LEU A 187 21.06 -7.35 -6.35
N ASN A 188 21.93 -7.87 -5.49
CA ASN A 188 21.49 -8.83 -4.47
C ASN A 188 21.10 -8.09 -3.18
N LEU A 189 20.46 -8.81 -2.27
CA LEU A 189 20.22 -8.32 -0.91
C LEU A 189 21.57 -8.11 -0.20
N GLY A 190 21.72 -6.95 0.43
CA GLY A 190 22.97 -6.56 1.07
C GLY A 190 23.89 -5.73 0.17
N ASP A 191 23.66 -5.73 -1.14
CA ASP A 191 24.43 -4.91 -2.08
C ASP A 191 23.92 -3.46 -2.09
N THR A 192 24.82 -2.53 -2.38
CA THR A 192 24.50 -1.13 -2.64
C THR A 192 25.19 -0.70 -3.92
N VAL A 193 24.54 0.18 -4.68
CA VAL A 193 25.11 0.78 -5.90
C VAL A 193 25.05 2.30 -5.82
N LYS A 194 26.12 2.94 -6.28
CA LYS A 194 26.20 4.37 -6.49
C LYS A 194 25.97 4.68 -7.96
N VAL A 195 25.05 5.57 -8.27
CA VAL A 195 24.76 6.02 -9.64
C VAL A 195 24.89 7.54 -9.71
N SER A 196 25.65 8.04 -10.69
CA SER A 196 25.77 9.47 -10.97
C SER A 196 24.66 9.91 -11.92
N THR A 197 24.00 11.02 -11.60
CA THR A 197 22.88 11.58 -12.38
C THR A 197 23.27 12.87 -13.12
N THR A 198 24.56 13.23 -13.14
CA THR A 198 25.04 14.50 -13.70
C THR A 198 25.10 14.55 -15.23
N GLU A 199 25.05 13.41 -15.93
CA GLU A 199 25.26 13.35 -17.39
C GLU A 199 23.97 13.40 -18.22
N LEU A 200 22.78 13.26 -17.60
CA LEU A 200 21.51 13.14 -18.31
C LEU A 200 20.36 13.87 -17.59
N GLN A 201 19.33 14.29 -18.34
CA GLN A 201 18.15 14.97 -17.79
C GLN A 201 17.01 13.97 -17.55
N LEU A 202 16.41 14.03 -16.35
CA LEU A 202 15.27 13.20 -15.88
C LEU A 202 15.58 11.70 -15.88
N TYR A 203 16.06 11.19 -14.74
CA TYR A 203 16.19 9.77 -14.50
C TYR A 203 14.89 9.18 -13.94
N LYS A 204 14.45 8.07 -14.54
CA LYS A 204 13.40 7.21 -13.98
C LYS A 204 14.03 5.86 -13.65
N ILE A 205 13.86 5.40 -12.42
CA ILE A 205 14.28 4.06 -12.00
C ILE A 205 13.04 3.19 -11.85
N GLU A 206 13.07 2.04 -12.49
CA GLU A 206 12.09 0.97 -12.31
C GLU A 206 12.75 -0.20 -11.59
N SER A 207 12.10 -0.74 -10.57
CA SER A 207 12.59 -1.88 -9.81
C SER A 207 11.50 -2.92 -9.56
N SER A 208 11.87 -4.19 -9.52
CA SER A 208 10.95 -5.26 -9.12
C SER A 208 10.60 -5.23 -7.63
N HIS A 209 11.39 -4.55 -6.80
CA HIS A 209 11.23 -4.50 -5.35
C HIS A 209 11.30 -3.06 -4.85
N GLN A 210 10.76 -2.80 -3.66
CA GLN A 210 10.92 -1.51 -3.02
C GLN A 210 12.40 -1.26 -2.69
N LEU A 211 12.86 -0.05 -2.96
CA LEU A 211 14.24 0.39 -2.77
C LEU A 211 14.32 1.47 -1.69
N ASN A 212 15.44 1.45 -0.98
CA ASN A 212 15.93 2.56 -0.18
C ASN A 212 16.90 3.37 -1.06
N ILE A 213 16.48 4.57 -1.47
CA ILE A 213 17.27 5.47 -2.31
C ILE A 213 17.64 6.73 -1.51
N LEU A 214 18.94 6.93 -1.31
CA LEU A 214 19.49 8.14 -0.74
C LEU A 214 19.98 9.04 -1.88
N ALA A 215 19.38 10.21 -2.05
CA ALA A 215 19.75 11.16 -3.08
C ALA A 215 20.55 12.33 -2.48
N SER A 216 21.66 12.66 -3.10
CA SER A 216 22.57 13.73 -2.68
C SER A 216 22.86 14.69 -3.81
N PHE A 217 23.09 15.95 -3.43
CA PHE A 217 23.75 16.94 -4.28
C PHE A 217 24.83 17.64 -3.46
N GLY A 218 25.96 17.98 -4.10
CA GLY A 218 27.09 18.61 -3.44
C GLY A 218 27.82 17.73 -2.43
N ASN A 219 28.40 18.34 -1.39
CA ASN A 219 29.36 17.70 -0.49
C ASN A 219 28.74 17.13 0.79
N GLY A 220 27.46 16.75 0.76
CA GLY A 220 26.77 16.05 1.84
C GLY A 220 25.52 16.75 2.38
N GLY A 221 24.91 16.17 3.41
CA GLY A 221 23.71 16.72 4.03
C GLY A 221 23.17 15.81 5.14
N SER A 222 21.91 16.04 5.52
CA SER A 222 21.22 15.25 6.54
C SER A 222 19.81 14.90 6.10
N THR A 223 19.33 13.71 6.46
CA THR A 223 17.93 13.31 6.25
C THR A 223 17.41 12.51 7.44
N MET A 224 16.11 12.60 7.70
CA MET A 224 15.42 11.55 8.45
C MET A 224 15.34 10.31 7.55
N PHE A 225 15.74 9.15 8.05
CA PHE A 225 15.75 7.91 7.29
C PHE A 225 14.66 6.97 7.84
N MET A 226 13.71 6.60 6.98
CA MET A 226 12.59 5.75 7.33
C MET A 226 13.05 4.33 7.66
N PRO A 227 12.42 3.67 8.65
CA PRO A 227 12.67 2.27 8.95
C PRO A 227 12.18 1.36 7.82
N ASP A 228 12.77 0.17 7.75
CA ASP A 228 12.42 -0.83 6.72
C ASP A 228 10.96 -1.32 6.89
N ASN A 229 10.47 -1.36 8.13
CA ASN A 229 9.07 -1.67 8.47
C ASN A 229 8.55 -0.65 9.51
N PRO A 230 7.98 0.48 9.06
CA PRO A 230 7.41 1.49 9.94
C PRO A 230 6.10 1.03 10.59
N SER A 231 5.85 1.46 11.83
CA SER A 231 4.51 1.37 12.43
C SER A 231 3.53 2.20 11.62
N GLN A 232 2.32 1.67 11.48
CA GLN A 232 1.22 2.30 10.75
C GLN A 232 0.61 3.49 11.51
N SER A 233 0.96 3.68 12.79
CA SER A 233 0.39 4.74 13.62
C SER A 233 1.25 6.01 13.68
N ASP A 234 2.58 5.87 13.72
CA ASP A 234 3.51 6.98 14.01
C ASP A 234 4.81 6.98 13.17
N PHE A 235 4.93 6.04 12.23
CA PHE A 235 6.11 5.80 11.38
C PHE A 235 7.42 5.54 12.14
N THR A 236 7.37 5.24 13.43
CA THR A 236 8.55 4.73 14.15
C THR A 236 8.85 3.31 13.72
N GLY A 237 10.09 2.87 13.88
CA GLY A 237 10.46 1.50 13.52
C GLY A 237 11.60 0.96 14.33
N ARG A 238 12.04 -0.24 13.96
CA ARG A 238 13.04 -1.00 14.71
C ARG A 238 14.25 -1.41 13.92
N SER A 239 14.19 -1.41 12.59
CA SER A 239 15.27 -1.83 11.71
C SER A 239 15.45 -0.85 10.56
N TRP A 240 16.69 -0.64 10.15
CA TRP A 240 17.06 0.20 9.02
C TRP A 240 18.17 -0.47 8.21
N SER A 241 18.01 -0.47 6.89
CA SER A 241 19.00 -0.88 5.91
C SER A 241 19.44 0.34 5.11
N ILE A 242 20.61 0.88 5.46
CA ILE A 242 21.03 2.23 5.06
C ILE A 242 22.16 2.12 4.03
N PRO A 243 21.96 2.55 2.76
CA PRO A 243 23.04 2.63 1.79
C PRO A 243 23.91 3.86 2.11
N MET A 244 25.14 3.62 2.54
CA MET A 244 26.08 4.68 2.91
C MET A 244 27.19 4.84 1.89
N ASP A 245 27.56 6.09 1.62
CA ASP A 245 28.70 6.41 0.76
C ASP A 245 30.01 6.42 1.53
N GLN A 246 31.12 6.39 0.77
CA GLN A 246 32.46 6.57 1.30
C GLN A 246 32.58 7.89 2.07
N GLY A 247 33.26 7.87 3.21
CA GLY A 247 33.49 9.04 4.04
C GLY A 247 32.88 8.91 5.45
N ALA A 248 32.77 10.05 6.11
CA ALA A 248 32.29 10.16 7.49
C ALA A 248 30.77 10.32 7.53
N ASN A 249 30.07 9.30 8.02
CA ASN A 249 28.63 9.29 8.16
C ASN A 249 28.26 9.22 9.65
N THR A 250 27.47 10.15 10.15
CA THR A 250 27.00 10.16 11.53
C THR A 250 25.54 9.68 11.58
N LEU A 251 25.29 8.65 12.39
CA LEU A 251 23.97 8.15 12.71
C LEU A 251 23.51 8.68 14.05
N HIS A 252 22.27 9.16 14.13
CA HIS A 252 21.63 9.62 15.36
C HIS A 252 20.26 8.98 15.55
N ILE A 253 20.10 8.17 16.59
CA ILE A 253 18.84 7.52 16.93
C ILE A 253 18.14 8.29 18.04
N MET A 254 16.84 8.46 17.88
CA MET A 254 15.94 9.08 18.86
C MET A 254 14.83 8.10 19.25
N SER A 255 14.65 7.87 20.55
CA SER A 255 13.55 7.07 21.10
C SER A 255 12.98 7.73 22.35
N GLU A 256 11.77 7.37 22.75
CA GLU A 256 11.20 7.81 24.03
C GLU A 256 11.68 6.96 25.21
N THR A 257 12.09 5.71 24.93
CA THR A 257 12.39 4.72 25.97
C THR A 257 13.80 4.16 25.84
N SER A 258 14.25 3.47 26.89
CA SER A 258 15.56 2.80 26.89
C SER A 258 15.65 1.80 25.74
N ASN A 259 16.82 1.72 25.11
CA ASN A 259 17.00 0.96 23.88
C ASN A 259 18.34 0.21 23.85
N LEU A 260 18.30 -1.04 23.38
CA LEU A 260 19.46 -1.77 22.89
C LEU A 260 19.56 -1.54 21.38
N ILE A 261 20.72 -1.07 20.93
CA ILE A 261 21.03 -0.75 19.54
C ILE A 261 22.07 -1.75 19.07
N GLU A 262 21.78 -2.45 17.98
CA GLU A 262 22.69 -3.36 17.32
C GLU A 262 23.03 -2.79 15.94
N LEU A 263 24.32 -2.59 15.68
CA LEU A 263 24.84 -2.04 14.45
C LEU A 263 25.75 -3.08 13.80
N MET A 264 25.47 -3.42 12.55
CA MET A 264 26.28 -4.35 11.76
C MET A 264 26.88 -3.62 10.56
N ILE A 265 28.22 -3.56 10.55
CA ILE A 265 29.05 -3.01 9.49
C ILE A 265 30.02 -4.12 9.07
N ASP A 266 30.10 -4.43 7.77
CA ASP A 266 30.98 -5.48 7.23
C ASP A 266 30.90 -6.81 8.03
N GLN A 267 29.66 -7.23 8.33
CA GLN A 267 29.35 -8.43 9.12
C GLN A 267 29.90 -8.45 10.55
N GLN A 268 30.39 -7.32 11.07
CA GLN A 268 30.82 -7.17 12.47
C GLN A 268 29.70 -6.53 13.30
N PRO A 269 29.04 -7.29 14.19
CA PRO A 269 28.01 -6.73 15.05
C PRO A 269 28.63 -5.97 16.24
N THR A 270 28.11 -4.79 16.49
CA THR A 270 28.38 -3.98 17.69
C THR A 270 27.07 -3.71 18.42
N SER A 271 27.10 -3.72 19.74
CA SER A 271 25.90 -3.49 20.56
C SER A 271 26.13 -2.34 21.54
N HIS A 272 25.13 -1.48 21.64
CA HIS A 272 25.13 -0.30 22.50
C HIS A 272 23.82 -0.27 23.29
N MET A 273 23.93 -0.09 24.60
CA MET A 273 22.76 0.05 25.47
C MET A 273 22.65 1.50 25.90
N VAL A 274 21.48 2.10 25.70
CA VAL A 274 21.19 3.45 26.15
C VAL A 274 19.97 3.44 27.04
N THR A 275 20.13 4.05 28.22
CA THR A 275 19.09 4.06 29.26
C THR A 275 18.46 5.44 29.37
N SER A 276 17.14 5.49 29.53
CA SER A 276 16.40 6.72 29.79
C SER A 276 16.69 7.25 31.19
N GLY A 277 16.70 8.59 31.30
CA GLY A 277 16.74 9.28 32.58
C GLY A 277 15.42 9.16 33.34
N SER A 278 15.33 9.83 34.49
CA SER A 278 14.09 9.90 35.28
C SER A 278 13.10 10.97 34.80
N ASP A 279 13.47 11.77 33.79
CA ASP A 279 12.66 12.89 33.31
C ASP A 279 11.79 12.46 32.15
N MET A 280 10.48 12.76 32.22
CA MET A 280 9.51 12.39 31.19
C MET A 280 9.53 13.32 29.98
N ARG A 281 10.17 14.50 30.06
CA ARG A 281 10.31 15.44 28.91
C ARG A 281 11.61 15.26 28.14
N ILE A 282 12.31 14.15 28.37
CA ILE A 282 13.57 13.81 27.73
C ILE A 282 13.54 12.32 27.34
N GLY A 283 13.61 12.07 26.05
CA GLY A 283 13.83 10.75 25.48
C GLY A 283 15.29 10.32 25.49
N VAL A 284 15.56 9.22 24.81
CA VAL A 284 16.87 8.60 24.68
C VAL A 284 17.46 8.91 23.31
N SER A 285 18.74 9.24 23.30
CA SER A 285 19.53 9.54 22.11
C SER A 285 20.73 8.59 22.00
N TRP A 286 21.15 8.29 20.78
CA TRP A 286 22.43 7.64 20.52
C TRP A 286 23.05 8.22 19.27
N THR A 287 24.34 8.55 19.32
CA THR A 287 25.08 9.08 18.18
C THR A 287 26.32 8.25 17.93
N HIS A 288 26.55 7.86 16.68
CA HIS A 288 27.75 7.14 16.28
C HIS A 288 28.22 7.57 14.88
N THR A 289 29.50 7.90 14.76
CA THR A 289 30.13 8.29 13.50
C THR A 289 30.90 7.11 12.92
N ILE A 290 30.58 6.77 11.68
CA ILE A 290 31.14 5.68 10.90
C ILE A 290 31.98 6.28 9.78
N ASN A 291 33.22 5.80 9.63
CA ASN A 291 34.07 6.17 8.49
C ASN A 291 34.19 4.97 7.56
N LEU A 292 33.70 5.12 6.33
CA LEU A 292 33.74 4.07 5.31
C LEU A 292 34.80 4.37 4.24
N ASP A 293 35.56 3.34 3.85
CA ASP A 293 36.55 3.43 2.76
C ASP A 293 35.93 3.22 1.37
N SER A 294 34.73 2.65 1.31
CA SER A 294 33.96 2.42 0.08
C SER A 294 32.45 2.40 0.40
N PRO A 295 31.57 2.64 -0.59
CA PRO A 295 30.13 2.44 -0.44
C PRO A 295 29.77 1.06 0.12
N GLN A 296 28.94 1.02 1.17
CA GLN A 296 28.49 -0.22 1.81
C GLN A 296 27.09 -0.07 2.41
N LEU A 297 26.36 -1.18 2.53
CA LEU A 297 25.11 -1.24 3.26
C LEU A 297 25.39 -1.41 4.76
N VAL A 298 24.82 -0.52 5.57
CA VAL A 298 24.87 -0.59 7.03
C VAL A 298 23.51 -1.00 7.56
N SER A 299 23.47 -2.04 8.38
CA SER A 299 22.23 -2.48 9.03
C SER A 299 22.22 -2.09 10.50
N LEU A 300 21.09 -1.55 10.93
CA LEU A 300 20.87 -1.03 12.27
C LEU A 300 19.56 -1.62 12.80
N SER A 301 19.58 -2.14 14.02
CA SER A 301 18.36 -2.60 14.69
C SER A 301 18.27 -2.09 16.12
N THR A 302 17.04 -1.99 16.61
CA THR A 302 16.72 -1.45 17.92
C THR A 302 15.65 -2.28 18.62
N SER A 303 15.76 -2.37 19.94
CA SER A 303 14.77 -3.07 20.78
C SER A 303 13.45 -2.32 20.98
N ALA A 304 13.48 -0.99 20.89
CA ALA A 304 12.33 -0.10 21.08
C ALA A 304 12.09 0.76 19.82
N PRO A 305 10.83 1.14 19.52
CA PRO A 305 10.52 2.00 18.39
C PRO A 305 11.32 3.31 18.45
N SER A 306 11.97 3.65 17.35
CA SER A 306 12.88 4.79 17.25
C SER A 306 12.80 5.46 15.89
N ARG A 307 13.43 6.63 15.79
CA ARG A 307 13.68 7.37 14.54
C ARG A 307 15.18 7.52 14.32
N LEU A 308 15.57 7.62 13.06
CA LEU A 308 16.97 7.72 12.65
C LEU A 308 17.21 8.98 11.83
N ILE A 309 18.18 9.77 12.25
CA ILE A 309 18.78 10.84 11.47
C ILE A 309 20.13 10.34 10.95
N MET A 310 20.37 10.53 9.65
CA MET A 310 21.66 10.28 9.01
C MET A 310 22.26 11.61 8.57
N LEU A 311 23.56 11.80 8.82
CA LEU A 311 24.37 12.89 8.29
C LEU A 311 25.53 12.32 7.49
N SER A 312 25.73 12.77 6.25
CA SER A 312 26.80 12.23 5.38
C SER A 312 28.12 13.00 5.46
N THR A 313 28.17 14.10 6.21
CA THR A 313 29.40 14.84 6.53
C THR A 313 29.26 15.60 7.86
N ASP A 314 30.35 15.66 8.64
CA ASP A 314 30.40 16.37 9.94
C ASP A 314 30.73 17.86 9.81
N ASN A 315 30.55 18.47 8.63
CA ASN A 315 30.73 19.91 8.49
C ASN A 315 29.54 20.64 9.13
N ASN A 316 29.79 21.53 10.11
CA ASN A 316 28.79 22.35 10.82
C ASN A 316 28.11 23.43 9.95
N LEU A 317 28.00 23.21 8.64
CA LEU A 317 27.38 24.12 7.67
C LEU A 317 26.52 23.37 6.64
N THR A 318 26.54 22.04 6.66
CA THR A 318 25.84 21.18 5.70
C THR A 318 25.01 20.16 6.48
N GLY A 319 23.69 20.29 6.38
CA GLY A 319 22.74 19.49 7.14
C GLY A 319 21.55 20.34 7.55
N SER A 320 20.41 20.07 6.92
CA SER A 320 19.09 20.47 7.39
C SER A 320 18.14 19.32 7.13
N LEU A 321 17.18 19.08 8.02
CA LEU A 321 16.11 18.12 7.78
C LEU A 321 14.80 18.60 8.41
N THR A 322 13.69 18.10 7.87
CA THR A 322 12.35 18.23 8.47
C THR A 322 12.17 17.15 9.53
N LEU A 323 11.76 17.55 10.74
CA LEU A 323 11.47 16.63 11.83
C LEU A 323 10.04 16.10 11.72
N GLN A 324 9.86 14.86 12.16
CA GLN A 324 8.53 14.26 12.33
C GLN A 324 8.05 14.48 13.77
N SER A 325 6.77 14.79 13.93
CA SER A 325 6.07 14.87 15.21
C SER A 325 5.90 13.48 15.82
N THR A 326 5.52 13.35 17.09
CA THR A 326 5.29 12.03 17.72
C THR A 326 4.14 11.25 17.06
N SER A 327 3.26 11.90 16.28
CA SER A 327 2.24 11.23 15.46
C SER A 327 2.74 10.71 14.10
N GLY A 328 4.00 10.98 13.74
CA GLY A 328 4.59 10.60 12.46
C GLY A 328 4.38 11.61 11.33
N ALA A 329 3.49 12.58 11.53
CA ALA A 329 3.29 13.70 10.62
C ALA A 329 4.49 14.67 10.63
N LEU A 330 4.59 15.52 9.62
CA LEU A 330 5.61 16.57 9.53
C LEU A 330 5.13 17.90 10.13
N ILE A 331 3.83 18.05 10.34
CA ILE A 331 3.21 19.08 11.17
C ILE A 331 2.61 18.39 12.40
N GLY A 332 2.87 18.93 13.58
CA GLY A 332 2.43 18.33 14.84
C GLY A 332 2.45 19.32 16.00
N SER A 333 1.90 18.89 17.13
CA SER A 333 1.98 19.61 18.40
C SER A 333 3.13 19.13 19.30
N GLU A 334 3.66 17.93 19.08
CA GLU A 334 4.68 17.31 19.95
C GLU A 334 5.80 16.70 19.10
N PHE A 335 7.08 16.99 19.40
CA PHE A 335 8.23 16.44 18.66
C PHE A 335 9.32 15.94 19.59
N ASN A 336 9.92 14.81 19.23
CA ASN A 336 11.16 14.33 19.80
C ASN A 336 12.33 14.90 18.97
N THR A 337 13.13 15.79 19.56
CA THR A 337 14.12 16.60 18.83
C THR A 337 15.56 16.16 19.09
N PRO A 338 16.47 16.21 18.11
CA PRO A 338 17.79 15.60 18.24
C PRO A 338 18.66 16.23 19.34
N GLU A 339 19.51 15.41 19.97
CA GLU A 339 20.60 15.88 20.84
C GLU A 339 21.87 16.18 20.01
N LEU A 340 21.70 16.82 18.85
CA LEU A 340 22.78 17.21 17.96
C LEU A 340 22.95 18.74 17.99
N PRO A 341 24.19 19.25 18.06
CA PRO A 341 24.45 20.69 18.06
C PRO A 341 23.96 21.32 16.76
N GLY A 342 23.32 22.48 16.86
CA GLY A 342 22.81 23.23 15.72
C GLY A 342 21.73 24.23 16.14
N SER A 343 20.71 24.38 15.31
CA SER A 343 19.50 25.10 15.68
C SER A 343 18.24 24.33 15.29
N LEU A 344 17.16 24.71 15.96
CA LEU A 344 15.81 24.32 15.63
C LEU A 344 15.11 25.51 14.95
N GLU A 345 14.59 25.30 13.76
CA GLU A 345 13.74 26.23 13.03
C GLU A 345 12.28 25.81 13.22
N LEU A 346 11.48 26.67 13.85
CA LEU A 346 10.07 26.41 14.17
C LEU A 346 9.19 27.33 13.36
N PHE A 347 8.36 26.76 12.49
CA PHE A 347 7.43 27.49 11.63
C PHE A 347 5.99 27.27 12.08
N ASN A 348 5.25 28.37 12.19
CA ASN A 348 3.83 28.35 12.50
C ASN A 348 2.99 28.59 11.23
N PRO A 349 2.36 27.54 10.65
CA PRO A 349 1.51 27.65 9.46
C PRO A 349 0.10 28.20 9.75
N ASN A 350 -0.24 28.44 11.03
CA ASN A 350 -1.57 28.85 11.46
C ASN A 350 -1.76 30.36 11.38
N ASP A 351 -3.01 30.79 11.47
CA ASP A 351 -3.40 32.20 11.49
C ASP A 351 -3.35 32.79 12.91
N GLU A 352 -3.17 31.94 13.94
CA GLU A 352 -3.02 32.31 15.35
C GLU A 352 -1.57 32.18 15.84
N LEU A 353 -1.28 32.68 17.04
CA LEU A 353 0.04 32.58 17.66
C LEU A 353 0.20 31.21 18.34
N ALA A 354 1.30 30.53 18.05
CA ALA A 354 1.67 29.27 18.68
C ALA A 354 2.68 29.50 19.80
N THR A 355 2.57 28.79 20.91
CA THR A 355 3.49 28.79 22.05
C THR A 355 4.13 27.41 22.20
N VAL A 356 5.43 27.36 21.93
CA VAL A 356 6.23 26.14 22.03
C VAL A 356 6.99 26.14 23.35
N THR A 357 6.97 25.02 24.05
CA THR A 357 7.64 24.85 25.35
C THR A 357 8.52 23.60 25.34
N TRP A 358 9.59 23.63 26.13
CA TRP A 358 10.45 22.48 26.37
C TRP A 358 10.98 22.54 27.81
N ARG A 359 11.80 21.55 28.20
CA ARG A 359 12.41 21.57 29.53
C ARG A 359 13.30 22.80 29.69
N GLY A 360 12.88 23.73 30.56
CA GLY A 360 13.66 24.90 30.94
C GLY A 360 13.48 26.13 30.04
N GLY A 361 12.53 26.13 29.09
CA GLY A 361 12.28 27.27 28.22
C GLY A 361 10.96 27.19 27.43
N GLY A 362 10.69 28.25 26.68
CA GLY A 362 9.57 28.33 25.75
C GLY A 362 9.59 29.64 24.95
N ILE A 363 8.94 29.64 23.80
CA ILE A 363 8.88 30.77 22.88
C ILE A 363 7.53 30.82 22.18
N SER A 364 7.07 32.02 21.86
CA SER A 364 5.86 32.21 21.06
C SER A 364 6.22 32.63 19.63
N ILE A 365 5.51 32.07 18.66
CA ILE A 365 5.72 32.21 17.23
C ILE A 365 4.47 32.86 16.65
N LEU A 366 4.63 34.00 15.96
CA LEU A 366 3.52 34.67 15.30
C LEU A 366 3.02 33.82 14.12
N SER A 367 1.80 34.08 13.67
CA SER A 367 1.24 33.48 12.46
C SER A 367 2.14 33.68 11.23
N ASP A 368 2.25 32.65 10.39
CA ASP A 368 3.02 32.61 9.15
C ASP A 368 4.47 33.13 9.31
N SER A 369 5.04 32.86 10.49
CA SER A 369 6.39 33.29 10.85
C SER A 369 7.22 32.11 11.35
N THR A 370 8.54 32.30 11.28
CA THR A 370 9.51 31.32 11.72
C THR A 370 10.40 31.89 12.79
N VAL A 371 10.77 31.06 13.75
CA VAL A 371 11.74 31.40 14.80
C VAL A 371 12.85 30.35 14.81
N VAL A 372 14.09 30.81 14.87
CA VAL A 372 15.27 29.95 14.96
C VAL A 372 15.86 30.05 16.35
N ILE A 373 16.06 28.91 17.01
CA ILE A 373 16.62 28.82 18.37
C ILE A 373 17.84 27.88 18.40
N PRO A 374 18.94 28.25 19.09
CA PRO A 374 20.07 27.33 19.29
C PRO A 374 19.63 26.04 20.01
N TRP A 375 20.15 24.90 19.56
CA TRP A 375 19.76 23.57 20.02
C TRP A 375 20.96 22.62 20.16
N PRO A 376 20.99 21.67 21.12
CA PRO A 376 20.05 21.48 22.22
C PRO A 376 20.25 22.50 23.36
N PRO A 377 19.27 22.68 24.25
CA PRO A 377 19.42 23.54 25.42
C PRO A 377 20.53 23.04 26.36
N GLN A 378 21.29 23.97 26.94
CA GLN A 378 22.40 23.66 27.84
C GLN A 378 21.94 22.85 29.07
N GLY A 379 22.65 21.77 29.36
CA GLY A 379 22.41 20.94 30.55
C GLY A 379 21.30 19.90 30.40
N ILE A 380 20.81 19.66 29.17
CA ILE A 380 19.95 18.53 28.84
C ILE A 380 20.83 17.43 28.23
N THR A 381 20.58 16.18 28.62
CA THR A 381 21.22 14.99 28.06
C THR A 381 20.13 14.02 27.67
N GLY A 382 20.14 13.54 26.43
CA GLY A 382 19.01 12.87 25.78
C GLY A 382 18.23 13.78 24.83
N THR A 383 17.26 13.19 24.15
CA THR A 383 16.42 13.81 23.11
C THR A 383 15.34 14.69 23.78
N PRO A 384 15.41 16.02 23.75
CA PRO A 384 14.41 16.83 24.45
C PRO A 384 13.09 16.84 23.68
N ILE A 385 11.97 16.77 24.41
CA ILE A 385 10.63 16.84 23.82
C ILE A 385 10.17 18.29 23.82
N ILE A 386 9.68 18.75 22.67
CA ILE A 386 9.01 20.05 22.52
C ILE A 386 7.50 19.83 22.42
N ASP A 387 6.73 20.69 23.09
CA ASP A 387 5.27 20.68 23.11
C ASP A 387 4.76 22.05 22.67
N SER A 388 3.80 22.09 21.76
CA SER A 388 3.14 23.27 21.22
C SER A 388 1.65 23.23 21.52
N ASP A 389 1.03 24.38 21.76
CA ASP A 389 -0.42 24.51 21.90
C ASP A 389 -1.16 24.47 20.55
N GLU A 390 -0.45 24.77 19.46
CA GLU A 390 -0.92 24.76 18.08
C GLU A 390 -0.02 23.87 17.19
N GLU A 391 -0.54 23.47 16.03
CA GLU A 391 0.16 22.63 15.05
C GLU A 391 1.30 23.38 14.36
N ILE A 392 2.55 22.92 14.51
CA ILE A 392 3.73 23.59 13.95
C ILE A 392 4.56 22.64 13.08
N ALA A 393 5.42 23.19 12.23
CA ALA A 393 6.46 22.44 11.54
C ALA A 393 7.82 22.72 12.20
N ALA A 394 8.61 21.67 12.41
CA ALA A 394 9.94 21.77 13.01
C ALA A 394 11.02 21.27 12.04
N TYR A 395 12.09 22.04 11.90
CA TYR A 395 13.27 21.66 11.14
C TYR A 395 14.49 21.74 12.05
N TRP A 396 15.45 20.83 11.85
CA TRP A 396 16.75 20.89 12.50
C TRP A 396 17.81 21.24 11.47
N HIS A 397 18.76 22.08 11.86
CA HIS A 397 19.89 22.40 11.01
C HIS A 397 21.21 22.40 11.79
N ASN A 398 22.24 21.82 11.16
CA ASN A 398 23.60 21.66 11.70
C ASN A 398 24.40 22.97 11.64
N ASN A 399 23.81 24.09 12.07
CA ASN A 399 24.45 25.39 12.13
C ASN A 399 23.91 26.14 13.34
N ASP A 400 24.80 26.69 14.17
CA ASP A 400 24.46 27.44 15.40
C ASP A 400 24.07 28.91 15.14
N SER A 401 24.04 29.33 13.87
CA SER A 401 23.68 30.70 13.47
C SER A 401 22.21 30.83 13.10
N SER A 402 21.68 32.06 13.14
CA SER A 402 20.34 32.38 12.64
C SER A 402 20.21 32.35 11.10
N ASN A 403 21.29 32.05 10.39
CA ASN A 403 21.26 31.90 8.93
C ASN A 403 20.93 30.45 8.59
N PRO A 404 20.20 30.21 7.48
CA PRO A 404 19.83 28.85 7.09
C PRO A 404 21.11 28.04 6.75
N SER A 405 21.13 26.78 7.19
CA SER A 405 22.16 25.80 6.83
C SER A 405 21.92 25.30 5.40
N ASN A 406 22.98 24.83 4.74
CA ASN A 406 22.79 24.16 3.46
C ASN A 406 22.09 22.81 3.68
N GLY A 407 21.12 22.49 2.84
CA GLY A 407 20.45 21.20 2.90
C GLY A 407 19.17 21.13 2.08
N LEU A 408 18.46 20.01 2.23
CA LEU A 408 17.22 19.72 1.53
C LEU A 408 16.17 19.32 2.54
N ASN A 409 15.04 20.02 2.54
CA ASN A 409 13.94 19.78 3.46
C ASN A 409 12.66 19.54 2.69
N ILE A 410 11.74 18.77 3.26
CA ILE A 410 10.36 18.68 2.79
C ILE A 410 9.57 19.82 3.46
N ILE A 411 8.89 20.64 2.68
CA ILE A 411 7.90 21.59 3.18
C ILE A 411 6.58 20.82 3.31
N PRO A 412 6.10 20.57 4.53
CA PRO A 412 4.90 19.79 4.72
C PRO A 412 3.67 20.52 4.22
N ALA A 413 2.65 19.75 3.83
CA ALA A 413 1.38 20.31 3.41
C ALA A 413 0.56 20.71 4.64
N LYS A 414 0.03 21.94 4.65
CA LYS A 414 -0.81 22.47 5.73
C LYS A 414 -2.13 21.72 5.84
N ASP A 415 -2.70 21.28 4.72
CA ASP A 415 -4.01 20.64 4.67
C ASP A 415 -3.99 19.18 5.14
N THR A 416 -2.85 18.49 5.04
CA THR A 416 -2.72 17.07 5.40
C THR A 416 -1.79 16.84 6.60
N GLY A 417 -0.78 17.69 6.80
CA GLY A 417 0.28 17.51 7.78
C GLY A 417 1.42 16.58 7.33
N PHE A 418 1.33 16.00 6.12
CA PHE A 418 2.29 15.03 5.58
C PHE A 418 3.11 15.62 4.42
N SER A 419 3.87 14.78 3.73
CA SER A 419 4.80 15.19 2.66
C SER A 419 4.10 15.77 1.42
N SER A 420 2.84 15.40 1.17
CA SER A 420 2.04 15.91 0.05
C SER A 420 0.69 16.46 0.47
N GLY A 421 0.15 17.36 -0.35
CA GLY A 421 -1.18 17.94 -0.18
C GLY A 421 -1.47 18.99 -1.23
N LYS A 422 -2.52 19.79 -1.00
CA LYS A 422 -2.94 20.87 -1.92
C LYS A 422 -2.51 22.24 -1.46
N SER A 423 -2.08 22.43 -0.21
CA SER A 423 -1.63 23.75 0.30
C SER A 423 -0.34 23.63 1.10
N HIS A 424 0.68 24.40 0.73
CA HIS A 424 1.96 24.45 1.43
C HIS A 424 2.29 25.90 1.79
N ARG A 425 2.44 26.16 3.09
CA ARG A 425 2.91 27.45 3.61
C ARG A 425 4.35 27.31 4.11
N TYR A 426 5.18 28.30 3.83
CA TYR A 426 6.57 28.32 4.27
C TYR A 426 7.09 29.76 4.32
N ALA A 427 8.17 29.95 5.07
CA ALA A 427 8.94 31.19 5.03
C ALA A 427 10.35 30.93 4.51
N THR A 428 10.89 31.92 3.81
CA THR A 428 12.25 31.95 3.27
C THR A 428 13.07 33.03 3.96
N PHE A 429 14.36 32.75 4.20
CA PHE A 429 15.23 33.65 4.97
C PHE A 429 16.21 34.42 4.09
N SER A 430 16.61 33.85 2.96
CA SER A 430 17.65 34.44 2.12
C SER A 430 17.10 35.48 1.13
N SER A 431 17.67 36.68 1.16
CA SER A 431 17.46 37.70 0.11
C SER A 431 18.46 37.55 -1.06
N SER A 432 19.33 36.54 -1.00
CA SER A 432 20.47 36.34 -1.92
C SER A 432 20.21 35.31 -3.01
N GLY A 433 19.02 34.69 -3.06
CA GLY A 433 18.68 33.65 -4.05
C GLY A 433 19.41 32.33 -3.81
N LEU A 434 19.73 32.01 -2.55
CA LEU A 434 20.35 30.73 -2.17
C LEU A 434 19.31 29.63 -1.88
N GLU A 435 18.03 30.00 -1.81
CA GLU A 435 16.93 29.07 -1.55
C GLU A 435 16.15 28.83 -2.84
N SER A 436 15.94 27.56 -3.16
CA SER A 436 15.08 27.16 -4.27
C SER A 436 14.03 26.16 -3.83
N ILE A 437 12.87 26.26 -4.49
CA ILE A 437 11.71 25.44 -4.21
C ILE A 437 11.49 24.52 -5.38
N HIS A 438 11.43 23.23 -5.08
CA HIS A 438 11.21 22.17 -6.04
C HIS A 438 9.84 21.57 -5.74
N THR A 439 8.97 21.56 -6.74
CA THR A 439 7.67 20.91 -6.66
C THR A 439 7.71 19.61 -7.44
N GLN A 440 7.12 18.57 -6.86
CA GLN A 440 6.95 17.26 -7.47
C GLN A 440 5.46 16.90 -7.47
N LEU A 441 4.96 16.41 -8.59
CA LEU A 441 3.61 15.86 -8.70
C LEU A 441 3.43 14.65 -7.77
N ALA A 442 2.36 14.65 -6.96
CA ALA A 442 1.95 13.52 -6.12
C ALA A 442 0.59 12.98 -6.60
N GLY A 443 0.48 12.69 -7.90
CA GLY A 443 -0.77 12.30 -8.54
C GLY A 443 -0.59 12.08 -10.04
N TYR A 444 -1.60 12.46 -10.84
CA TYR A 444 -1.54 12.32 -12.30
C TYR A 444 -1.38 13.65 -13.06
N GLU A 445 -2.10 14.68 -12.62
CA GLU A 445 -2.04 16.03 -13.18
C GLU A 445 -2.46 17.06 -12.13
N THR A 446 -1.88 18.26 -12.19
CA THR A 446 -2.17 19.34 -11.25
C THR A 446 -1.85 20.71 -11.85
N MET A 447 -2.72 21.68 -11.59
CA MET A 447 -2.49 23.09 -11.85
C MET A 447 -2.25 23.79 -10.53
N LEU A 448 -1.07 24.41 -10.43
CA LEU A 448 -0.58 24.99 -9.20
C LEU A 448 -0.38 26.50 -9.33
N ASN A 449 -0.51 27.20 -8.22
CA ASN A 449 -0.40 28.65 -8.11
C ASN A 449 0.56 29.00 -6.97
N TYR A 450 1.48 29.92 -7.25
CA TYR A 450 2.50 30.35 -6.31
C TYR A 450 2.35 31.83 -5.98
N SER A 451 2.38 32.16 -4.70
CA SER A 451 2.37 33.55 -4.24
C SER A 451 3.78 34.16 -4.33
N ASN A 452 4.16 34.66 -5.50
CA ASN A 452 5.31 35.58 -5.66
C ASN A 452 4.79 36.99 -6.07
N SER A 453 5.70 37.96 -6.29
CA SER A 453 5.35 39.35 -6.65
C SER A 453 4.40 39.47 -7.84
N ASN A 454 4.36 38.44 -8.70
CA ASN A 454 3.26 38.16 -9.62
C ASN A 454 2.83 36.71 -9.37
N SER A 455 1.55 36.46 -9.08
CA SER A 455 0.99 35.11 -9.04
C SER A 455 1.22 34.44 -10.40
N ALA A 456 1.85 33.27 -10.41
CA ALA A 456 2.13 32.51 -11.62
C ALA A 456 1.54 31.11 -11.49
N THR A 457 0.87 30.67 -12.54
CA THR A 457 0.30 29.33 -12.66
C THR A 457 1.20 28.44 -13.50
N HIS A 458 1.36 27.18 -13.09
CA HIS A 458 2.09 26.18 -13.86
C HIS A 458 1.37 24.83 -13.77
N ASN A 459 1.57 23.99 -14.77
CA ASN A 459 0.91 22.68 -14.85
C ASN A 459 1.99 21.60 -14.73
N LEU A 460 1.79 20.67 -13.80
CA LEU A 460 2.58 19.44 -13.74
C LEU A 460 1.75 18.28 -14.27
N THR A 461 2.38 17.42 -15.05
CA THR A 461 1.77 16.23 -15.64
C THR A 461 2.61 15.01 -15.30
N PHE A 462 2.03 13.82 -15.42
CA PHE A 462 2.74 12.56 -15.18
C PHE A 462 4.08 12.47 -15.94
N ASP A 463 4.12 12.92 -17.20
CA ASP A 463 5.35 12.93 -18.01
C ASP A 463 6.36 14.04 -17.67
N ASN A 464 5.91 15.09 -16.97
CA ASN A 464 6.75 16.21 -16.53
C ASN A 464 6.39 16.58 -15.09
N PRO A 465 6.82 15.75 -14.11
CA PRO A 465 6.32 15.83 -12.75
C PRO A 465 7.02 16.90 -11.90
N PHE A 466 8.06 17.56 -12.40
CA PHE A 466 8.89 18.49 -11.62
C PHE A 466 8.79 19.94 -12.10
N HIS A 467 8.81 20.88 -11.16
CA HIS A 467 8.99 22.30 -11.45
C HIS A 467 9.80 23.01 -10.37
N ASN A 468 10.77 23.81 -10.80
CA ASN A 468 11.72 24.50 -9.94
C ASN A 468 11.46 26.02 -9.94
N LEU A 469 11.52 26.64 -8.77
CA LEU A 469 11.25 28.05 -8.54
C LEU A 469 12.31 28.68 -7.67
N GLN A 470 12.63 29.94 -7.99
CA GLN A 470 13.44 30.81 -7.15
C GLN A 470 12.51 31.77 -6.41
N VAL A 471 12.67 31.88 -5.09
CA VAL A 471 11.83 32.72 -4.24
C VAL A 471 12.64 33.83 -3.58
N ASN A 472 11.98 34.96 -3.38
CA ASN A 472 12.55 36.05 -2.58
C ASN A 472 12.35 35.75 -1.09
N GLN A 473 12.92 36.59 -0.22
CA GLN A 473 12.68 36.52 1.22
C GLN A 473 11.23 36.88 1.56
N GLY A 474 10.57 36.07 2.40
CA GLY A 474 9.24 36.36 2.91
C GLY A 474 8.43 35.12 3.26
N SER A 475 7.14 35.33 3.56
CA SER A 475 6.16 34.26 3.68
C SER A 475 5.54 33.97 2.31
N HIS A 476 5.45 32.69 1.97
CA HIS A 476 4.99 32.20 0.68
C HIS A 476 4.00 31.04 0.84
N ASN A 477 3.12 30.91 -0.14
CA ASN A 477 2.14 29.85 -0.25
C ASN A 477 2.19 29.23 -1.66
N ILE A 478 2.06 27.91 -1.70
CA ILE A 478 1.82 27.12 -2.90
C ILE A 478 0.49 26.44 -2.74
N SER A 479 -0.42 26.66 -3.67
CA SER A 479 -1.73 26.01 -3.67
C SER A 479 -2.02 25.35 -5.01
N VAL A 480 -2.64 24.17 -4.94
CA VAL A 480 -3.23 23.50 -6.11
C VAL A 480 -4.60 24.12 -6.36
N GLU A 481 -4.79 24.70 -7.55
CA GLU A 481 -6.06 25.26 -8.01
C GLU A 481 -6.98 24.17 -8.56
N GLU A 482 -6.40 23.20 -9.29
CA GLU A 482 -7.13 22.11 -9.93
C GLU A 482 -6.27 20.83 -9.98
N GLY A 483 -6.90 19.68 -9.79
CA GLY A 483 -6.26 18.37 -9.87
C GLY A 483 -5.66 17.85 -8.56
N HIS A 484 -4.56 17.13 -8.70
CA HIS A 484 -3.97 16.26 -7.68
C HIS A 484 -2.98 16.97 -6.74
N PRO A 485 -2.66 16.38 -5.58
CA PRO A 485 -1.70 16.96 -4.63
C PRO A 485 -0.26 16.98 -5.19
N ILE A 486 0.59 17.76 -4.53
CA ILE A 486 2.01 17.92 -4.83
C ILE A 486 2.86 17.68 -3.58
N ARG A 487 4.14 17.38 -3.76
CA ARG A 487 5.18 17.47 -2.74
C ARG A 487 6.02 18.70 -3.01
N VAL A 488 6.53 19.32 -1.95
CA VAL A 488 7.35 20.53 -2.04
C VAL A 488 8.64 20.31 -1.25
N HIS A 489 9.76 20.50 -1.91
CA HIS A 489 11.09 20.46 -1.32
C HIS A 489 11.73 21.84 -1.33
N ARG A 490 12.39 22.20 -0.23
CA ARG A 490 13.20 23.41 -0.08
C ARG A 490 14.66 23.01 -0.08
N SER A 491 15.40 23.43 -1.10
CA SER A 491 16.86 23.36 -1.10
C SER A 491 17.43 24.69 -0.65
N THR A 492 18.50 24.64 0.15
CA THR A 492 19.25 25.81 0.58
C THR A 492 20.73 25.57 0.28
N GLY A 493 21.34 26.47 -0.48
CA GLY A 493 22.75 26.39 -0.87
C GLY A 493 23.05 25.23 -1.84
N ASP A 494 24.31 24.80 -1.84
CA ASP A 494 24.87 23.91 -2.86
C ASP A 494 25.09 22.48 -2.36
N SER A 495 24.47 22.07 -1.24
CA SER A 495 24.60 20.69 -0.74
C SER A 495 23.35 20.24 0.02
N GLY A 496 22.98 18.97 -0.12
CA GLY A 496 21.85 18.39 0.60
C GLY A 496 21.71 16.88 0.41
N LEU A 497 20.89 16.27 1.27
CA LEU A 497 20.63 14.83 1.32
C LEU A 497 19.15 14.59 1.56
N VAL A 498 18.53 13.64 0.86
CA VAL A 498 17.14 13.25 1.07
C VAL A 498 16.93 11.78 0.75
N GLN A 499 16.06 11.10 1.49
CA GLN A 499 15.54 9.80 1.08
C GLN A 499 14.43 9.99 0.04
N LEU A 500 14.59 9.42 -1.15
CA LEU A 500 13.55 9.48 -2.18
C LEU A 500 12.43 8.49 -1.89
N MET A 501 11.20 8.96 -2.03
CA MET A 501 9.99 8.15 -2.01
C MET A 501 9.66 7.66 -3.42
N HIS A 502 9.04 6.49 -3.55
CA HIS A 502 8.48 6.10 -4.84
C HIS A 502 7.31 7.03 -5.22
N ASP A 503 7.01 7.12 -6.51
CA ASP A 503 6.05 8.12 -7.02
C ASP A 503 4.60 7.85 -6.55
N GLY A 504 4.32 6.62 -6.14
CA GLY A 504 3.02 6.19 -5.62
C GLY A 504 2.85 6.34 -4.09
N GLN A 505 3.88 6.79 -3.36
CA GLN A 505 3.86 6.88 -1.90
C GLN A 505 3.18 8.17 -1.42
N GLN A 506 2.56 8.16 -0.25
CA GLN A 506 2.00 9.29 0.49
C GLN A 506 1.33 10.33 -0.42
N ARG A 507 0.40 9.91 -1.29
CA ARG A 507 -0.43 10.84 -2.07
C ARG A 507 -1.63 11.24 -1.23
N CYS A 508 -1.56 12.42 -0.62
CA CYS A 508 -2.49 12.82 0.44
C CYS A 508 -3.47 13.90 -0.03
N VAL A 509 -4.74 13.71 0.31
CA VAL A 509 -5.84 14.62 -0.04
C VAL A 509 -6.50 15.12 1.24
N GLY A 510 -6.60 16.45 1.40
CA GLY A 510 -7.33 17.08 2.49
C GLY A 510 -8.84 16.90 2.35
N ILE A 511 -9.51 16.53 3.45
CA ILE A 511 -10.97 16.33 3.54
C ILE A 511 -11.58 17.35 4.51
N ASN A 512 -10.94 17.54 5.67
CA ASN A 512 -11.33 18.42 6.76
C ASN A 512 -12.84 18.40 7.08
N THR A 513 -13.38 17.21 7.32
CA THR A 513 -14.83 17.02 7.54
C THR A 513 -15.08 16.14 8.76
N THR A 514 -16.04 16.55 9.59
CA THR A 514 -16.63 15.70 10.64
C THR A 514 -18.02 15.27 10.17
N ALA A 515 -18.18 14.01 9.78
CA ALA A 515 -19.45 13.49 9.30
C ALA A 515 -19.74 12.10 9.86
N SER A 516 -20.97 11.90 10.34
CA SER A 516 -21.45 10.57 10.72
C SER A 516 -21.80 9.67 9.52
N GLY A 517 -21.77 10.24 8.31
CA GLY A 517 -22.12 9.58 7.04
C GLY A 517 -20.89 9.15 6.24
N TRP A 518 -21.11 8.76 4.98
CA TRP A 518 -20.04 8.48 4.03
C TRP A 518 -19.44 9.79 3.50
N ILE A 519 -18.11 9.84 3.44
CA ILE A 519 -17.33 10.92 2.86
C ILE A 519 -16.76 10.40 1.55
N THR A 520 -17.08 11.07 0.44
CA THR A 520 -16.50 10.77 -0.87
C THR A 520 -15.16 11.47 -1.01
N THR A 521 -14.12 10.74 -1.40
CA THR A 521 -12.80 11.29 -1.74
C THR A 521 -12.34 10.79 -3.09
N GLU A 522 -11.59 11.63 -3.79
CA GLU A 522 -10.99 11.31 -5.08
C GLU A 522 -9.66 10.55 -4.87
N LEU A 523 -9.44 9.52 -5.67
CA LEU A 523 -8.22 8.73 -5.71
C LEU A 523 -7.20 9.45 -6.60
N PRO A 524 -5.97 9.72 -6.12
CA PRO A 524 -5.01 10.57 -6.82
C PRO A 524 -4.24 9.86 -7.96
N TRP A 525 -4.98 9.24 -8.88
CA TRP A 525 -4.49 8.58 -10.10
C TRP A 525 -5.47 8.78 -11.25
N ASN A 526 -5.06 8.37 -12.46
CA ASN A 526 -5.96 8.39 -13.60
C ASN A 526 -7.07 7.34 -13.44
N SER A 527 -8.31 7.67 -13.76
CA SER A 527 -9.41 6.69 -13.79
C SER A 527 -9.20 5.67 -14.90
N VAL A 528 -9.36 4.39 -14.57
CA VAL A 528 -9.36 3.28 -15.54
C VAL A 528 -10.73 2.62 -15.71
N SER A 529 -11.76 3.27 -15.17
CA SER A 529 -13.16 2.82 -15.32
C SER A 529 -13.55 2.63 -16.79
N GLY A 530 -14.14 1.47 -17.09
CA GLY A 530 -14.59 1.11 -18.44
C GLY A 530 -13.49 0.87 -19.47
N ARG A 531 -12.21 0.88 -19.08
CA ARG A 531 -11.09 0.51 -19.96
C ARG A 531 -11.02 -0.99 -20.17
N SER A 532 -10.34 -1.41 -21.24
CA SER A 532 -10.11 -2.84 -21.48
C SER A 532 -9.06 -3.41 -20.51
N GLU A 533 -9.11 -4.72 -20.26
CA GLU A 533 -8.13 -5.41 -19.41
C GLU A 533 -6.68 -5.10 -19.80
N GLY A 534 -6.36 -5.09 -21.10
CA GLY A 534 -5.01 -4.74 -21.56
C GLY A 534 -4.58 -3.31 -21.20
N GLN A 535 -5.50 -2.35 -21.24
CA GLN A 535 -5.22 -0.96 -20.83
C GLN A 535 -5.07 -0.81 -19.32
N ILE A 536 -5.79 -1.63 -18.53
CA ILE A 536 -5.66 -1.67 -17.08
C ILE A 536 -4.27 -2.22 -16.70
N ILE A 537 -3.85 -3.32 -17.33
CA ILE A 537 -2.52 -3.92 -17.13
C ILE A 537 -1.41 -2.94 -17.53
N GLU A 538 -1.58 -2.22 -18.64
CA GLU A 538 -0.64 -1.17 -19.07
C GLU A 538 -0.55 -0.04 -18.03
N ALA A 539 -1.69 0.42 -17.50
CA ALA A 539 -1.76 1.46 -16.47
C ALA A 539 -1.10 1.03 -15.14
N TRP A 540 -1.15 -0.25 -14.81
CA TRP A 540 -0.43 -0.80 -13.66
C TRP A 540 1.08 -0.88 -13.90
N SER A 541 1.49 -1.21 -15.13
CA SER A 541 2.90 -1.31 -15.51
C SER A 541 3.57 0.06 -15.56
N ASP A 542 2.90 1.08 -16.12
CA ASP A 542 3.45 2.42 -16.26
C ASP A 542 3.33 3.26 -14.98
N GLY A 543 2.45 2.86 -14.06
CA GLY A 543 2.22 3.53 -12.78
C GLY A 543 1.20 4.67 -12.81
N SER A 544 0.45 4.82 -13.90
CA SER A 544 -0.62 5.81 -14.03
C SER A 544 -1.86 5.47 -13.20
N HIS A 545 -2.03 4.19 -12.82
CA HIS A 545 -3.05 3.70 -11.88
C HIS A 545 -2.46 2.59 -10.99
N PRO A 546 -2.80 2.52 -9.68
CA PRO A 546 -2.24 1.51 -8.80
C PRO A 546 -2.93 0.17 -9.05
N SER A 547 -2.18 -0.92 -8.92
CA SER A 547 -2.79 -2.25 -9.00
C SER A 547 -3.40 -2.71 -7.68
N SER A 548 -2.90 -2.16 -6.58
CA SER A 548 -3.36 -2.37 -5.22
C SER A 548 -2.84 -1.16 -4.45
N TYR A 549 -3.49 -0.79 -3.37
CA TYR A 549 -3.10 0.41 -2.65
C TYR A 549 -3.49 0.31 -1.19
N SER A 550 -2.79 1.07 -0.35
CA SER A 550 -3.16 1.26 1.04
C SER A 550 -3.66 2.68 1.28
N ILE A 551 -4.49 2.82 2.31
CA ILE A 551 -5.12 4.06 2.72
C ILE A 551 -4.77 4.29 4.17
N ASN A 552 -4.28 5.48 4.48
CA ASN A 552 -4.10 5.95 5.85
C ASN A 552 -5.07 7.11 6.09
N LEU A 553 -6.04 6.90 6.98
CA LEU A 553 -6.97 7.93 7.43
C LEU A 553 -6.33 8.73 8.55
N ILE A 554 -6.28 10.05 8.35
CA ILE A 554 -5.69 10.99 9.28
C ILE A 554 -6.80 11.80 9.93
N GLY A 555 -6.70 11.99 11.24
CA GLY A 555 -7.68 12.75 11.99
C GLY A 555 -7.20 13.17 13.37
N ASN A 556 -8.13 13.78 14.10
CA ASN A 556 -7.88 14.32 15.42
C ASN A 556 -7.93 13.22 16.51
N ASP A 557 -6.90 13.16 17.37
CA ASP A 557 -6.84 12.23 18.50
C ASP A 557 -6.99 12.86 19.89
N GLY A 558 -7.24 14.17 19.93
CA GLY A 558 -7.34 15.02 21.12
C GLY A 558 -6.09 15.83 21.41
N LYS A 559 -4.91 15.43 20.90
CA LYS A 559 -3.65 16.19 21.01
C LYS A 559 -3.21 16.83 19.70
N THR A 560 -3.43 16.14 18.58
CA THR A 560 -3.06 16.62 17.25
C THR A 560 -4.16 16.33 16.25
N ASP A 561 -4.25 17.18 15.23
CA ASP A 561 -5.15 17.02 14.07
C ASP A 561 -4.55 16.12 12.97
N HIS A 562 -3.25 15.79 13.07
CA HIS A 562 -2.49 15.07 12.07
C HIS A 562 -1.96 13.73 12.58
N LYS A 563 -2.86 12.86 13.07
CA LYS A 563 -2.50 11.48 13.45
C LYS A 563 -3.20 10.45 12.57
N ILE A 564 -2.49 9.37 12.26
CA ILE A 564 -3.07 8.21 11.58
C ILE A 564 -3.96 7.46 12.57
N ILE A 565 -5.28 7.53 12.37
CA ILE A 565 -6.28 6.92 13.25
C ILE A 565 -6.74 5.55 12.75
N ALA A 566 -6.63 5.30 11.45
CA ALA A 566 -6.97 4.04 10.83
C ALA A 566 -6.19 3.81 9.53
N SER A 567 -5.99 2.55 9.18
CA SER A 567 -5.34 2.15 7.94
C SER A 567 -6.16 1.07 7.21
N SER A 568 -5.98 0.97 5.91
CA SER A 568 -6.57 -0.08 5.08
C SER A 568 -5.63 -0.52 3.97
N TRP A 569 -5.73 -1.78 3.58
CA TRP A 569 -5.01 -2.37 2.45
C TRP A 569 -6.00 -3.00 1.49
N ILE A 570 -5.93 -2.58 0.23
CA ILE A 570 -6.83 -2.97 -0.84
C ILE A 570 -6.02 -3.75 -1.87
N PHE A 571 -6.46 -4.96 -2.16
CA PHE A 571 -5.77 -5.90 -3.03
C PHE A 571 -6.63 -6.22 -4.25
N HIS A 572 -6.24 -5.75 -5.42
CA HIS A 572 -6.75 -6.29 -6.68
C HIS A 572 -5.85 -7.43 -7.11
N ILE A 573 -6.35 -8.66 -6.93
CA ILE A 573 -5.63 -9.90 -7.20
C ILE A 573 -6.38 -10.64 -8.29
N SER A 574 -5.62 -11.26 -9.20
CA SER A 574 -6.16 -12.04 -10.30
C SER A 574 -6.95 -13.23 -9.78
N ARG A 575 -8.13 -13.48 -10.34
CA ARG A 575 -8.90 -14.71 -10.10
C ARG A 575 -8.66 -15.70 -11.24
N LEU A 576 -8.60 -16.99 -10.89
CA LEU A 576 -8.57 -18.07 -11.88
C LEU A 576 -9.99 -18.62 -12.01
N THR A 577 -10.56 -18.55 -13.21
CA THR A 577 -11.95 -18.93 -13.46
C THR A 577 -12.02 -20.07 -14.44
N TYR A 578 -12.78 -21.10 -14.07
CA TYR A 578 -13.22 -22.15 -14.97
C TYR A 578 -14.67 -21.89 -15.36
N SER A 579 -14.93 -21.71 -16.65
CA SER A 579 -16.28 -21.56 -17.21
C SER A 579 -16.59 -22.71 -18.14
N PHE A 580 -17.77 -23.30 -18.03
CA PHE A 580 -18.21 -24.43 -18.85
C PHE A 580 -19.65 -24.24 -19.34
N SER A 581 -19.99 -24.94 -20.43
CA SER A 581 -21.35 -24.91 -20.98
C SER A 581 -22.22 -25.95 -20.27
N SER A 582 -23.33 -25.51 -19.70
CA SER A 582 -24.40 -26.41 -19.22
C SER A 582 -25.76 -25.92 -19.73
N SER A 583 -26.84 -26.61 -19.34
CA SER A 583 -28.22 -26.15 -19.55
C SER A 583 -28.50 -24.78 -18.91
N ILE A 584 -27.64 -24.32 -18.00
CA ILE A 584 -27.68 -23.02 -17.33
C ILE A 584 -26.45 -22.18 -17.75
N THR A 585 -26.73 -20.98 -18.26
CA THR A 585 -25.70 -20.06 -18.79
C THR A 585 -24.97 -19.34 -17.68
N GLY A 586 -23.63 -19.28 -17.74
CA GLY A 586 -22.82 -18.46 -16.83
C GLY A 586 -22.29 -19.20 -15.60
N LEU A 587 -22.26 -20.53 -15.63
CA LEU A 587 -21.63 -21.33 -14.61
C LEU A 587 -20.12 -21.12 -14.57
N GLU A 588 -19.61 -20.89 -13.37
CA GLU A 588 -18.18 -20.82 -13.08
C GLU A 588 -17.82 -21.50 -11.75
N VAL A 589 -16.60 -22.02 -11.70
CA VAL A 589 -15.86 -22.30 -10.48
C VAL A 589 -14.65 -21.38 -10.49
N ALA A 590 -14.44 -20.62 -9.42
CA ALA A 590 -13.36 -19.65 -9.35
C ALA A 590 -12.54 -19.81 -8.07
N TYR A 591 -11.23 -19.65 -8.23
CA TYR A 591 -10.32 -19.40 -7.13
C TYR A 591 -10.09 -17.89 -7.00
N SER A 592 -10.32 -17.34 -5.81
CA SER A 592 -10.08 -15.93 -5.50
C SER A 592 -9.59 -15.77 -4.06
N ASN A 593 -8.35 -15.30 -3.90
CA ASN A 593 -7.76 -14.92 -2.60
C ASN A 593 -7.89 -15.99 -1.51
N GLY A 594 -7.53 -17.22 -1.84
CA GLY A 594 -7.63 -18.37 -0.91
C GLY A 594 -9.04 -18.97 -0.79
N ALA A 595 -10.09 -18.26 -1.26
CA ALA A 595 -11.43 -18.79 -1.34
C ALA A 595 -11.66 -19.55 -2.65
N VAL A 596 -12.46 -20.61 -2.57
CA VAL A 596 -12.98 -21.33 -3.75
C VAL A 596 -14.49 -21.12 -3.78
N VAL A 597 -15.00 -20.59 -4.88
CA VAL A 597 -16.39 -20.17 -5.02
C VAL A 597 -17.01 -20.72 -6.31
N THR A 598 -18.32 -20.89 -6.30
CA THR A 598 -19.10 -21.33 -7.47
C THR A 598 -20.51 -20.74 -7.44
N ASN A 599 -21.22 -20.77 -8.56
CA ASN A 599 -22.56 -20.20 -8.72
C ASN A 599 -23.59 -21.23 -9.26
N HIS A 600 -24.20 -22.11 -8.45
CA HIS A 600 -25.33 -23.00 -8.90
C HIS A 600 -26.12 -23.64 -7.73
N PRO A 601 -27.47 -23.90 -7.78
CA PRO A 601 -28.36 -24.08 -8.97
C PRO A 601 -29.30 -22.98 -9.42
N GLU A 602 -29.45 -21.90 -8.66
CA GLU A 602 -30.36 -20.81 -9.01
C GLU A 602 -29.63 -19.46 -9.11
N PHE A 603 -28.35 -19.46 -9.51
CA PHE A 603 -27.45 -18.29 -9.53
C PHE A 603 -27.10 -17.72 -8.14
N LEU A 604 -27.26 -18.50 -7.08
CA LEU A 604 -26.77 -18.11 -5.76
C LEU A 604 -25.26 -18.39 -5.67
N PRO A 605 -24.44 -17.40 -5.27
CA PRO A 605 -23.04 -17.63 -4.99
C PRO A 605 -22.90 -18.62 -3.82
N THR A 606 -21.93 -19.52 -3.90
CA THR A 606 -21.67 -20.53 -2.87
C THR A 606 -20.18 -20.60 -2.60
N VAL A 607 -19.81 -20.62 -1.32
CA VAL A 607 -18.43 -20.73 -0.86
C VAL A 607 -18.11 -22.19 -0.56
N LEU A 608 -17.12 -22.74 -1.26
CA LEU A 608 -16.67 -24.11 -1.08
C LEU A 608 -15.48 -24.20 -0.11
N LYS A 609 -14.59 -23.20 -0.14
CA LYS A 609 -13.48 -23.01 0.81
C LYS A 609 -13.40 -21.53 1.19
N GLN A 610 -13.22 -21.24 2.48
CA GLN A 610 -13.01 -19.88 2.98
C GLN A 610 -11.53 -19.47 2.90
N PRO A 611 -11.22 -18.16 2.84
CA PRO A 611 -9.86 -17.66 3.00
C PRO A 611 -9.25 -18.13 4.33
N ASN A 612 -7.94 -18.38 4.34
CA ASN A 612 -7.27 -18.80 5.55
C ASN A 612 -6.99 -17.61 6.48
N ASP A 613 -7.21 -17.81 7.77
CA ASP A 613 -6.88 -16.86 8.82
C ASP A 613 -6.29 -17.60 10.03
N ARG A 614 -5.37 -16.96 10.75
CA ARG A 614 -4.73 -17.55 11.94
C ARG A 614 -5.19 -16.80 13.18
N SER A 615 -6.02 -17.47 13.98
CA SER A 615 -6.33 -17.06 15.35
C SER A 615 -5.45 -17.79 16.35
N GLY A 616 -4.62 -17.07 17.10
CA GLY A 616 -3.81 -17.62 18.19
C GLY A 616 -4.57 -17.61 19.53
N PRO A 617 -3.99 -18.18 20.61
CA PRO A 617 -4.53 -17.97 21.96
C PRO A 617 -4.48 -16.48 22.35
N GLY A 618 -5.61 -15.95 22.80
CA GLY A 618 -5.83 -14.52 23.08
C GLY A 618 -6.40 -13.76 21.88
N PRO A 619 -6.59 -12.42 21.97
CA PRO A 619 -7.08 -11.57 20.89
C PRO A 619 -5.97 -11.34 19.84
N ARG A 620 -5.56 -12.41 19.15
CA ARG A 620 -4.53 -12.35 18.10
C ARG A 620 -5.16 -12.68 16.76
N PHE A 621 -4.95 -11.81 15.79
CA PHE A 621 -5.38 -12.02 14.43
C PHE A 621 -4.18 -11.85 13.49
N ALA A 622 -3.87 -12.91 12.75
CA ALA A 622 -2.87 -12.86 11.70
C ALA A 622 -3.45 -13.40 10.39
N ALA A 623 -3.18 -12.72 9.30
CA ALA A 623 -3.56 -13.16 7.96
C ALA A 623 -2.38 -13.01 6.98
N THR A 624 -2.21 -14.02 6.14
CA THR A 624 -1.26 -13.99 5.02
C THR A 624 -2.07 -14.07 3.73
N ILE A 625 -1.99 -13.04 2.90
CA ILE A 625 -2.74 -12.98 1.65
C ILE A 625 -1.89 -13.58 0.53
N PRO A 626 -2.34 -14.67 -0.12
CA PRO A 626 -1.69 -15.22 -1.31
C PRO A 626 -2.14 -14.43 -2.56
N ALA A 627 -1.27 -13.58 -3.09
CA ALA A 627 -1.53 -12.82 -4.31
C ALA A 627 -0.98 -13.57 -5.53
N LEU A 628 -1.85 -14.23 -6.30
CA LEU A 628 -1.47 -14.88 -7.56
C LEU A 628 -1.33 -13.84 -8.68
N ASN A 629 -0.13 -13.73 -9.23
CA ASN A 629 0.21 -12.85 -10.33
C ASN A 629 0.55 -13.69 -11.56
N PRO A 630 -0.32 -13.72 -12.59
CA PRO A 630 -0.03 -14.46 -13.81
C PRO A 630 1.14 -13.82 -14.57
N THR A 631 2.11 -14.64 -14.97
CA THR A 631 3.22 -14.19 -15.81
C THR A 631 2.74 -13.94 -17.25
N ALA A 632 3.49 -13.13 -18.01
CA ALA A 632 3.13 -12.80 -19.40
C ALA A 632 3.03 -14.01 -20.35
N GLY A 633 3.62 -15.15 -19.96
CA GLY A 633 3.55 -16.42 -20.70
C GLY A 633 2.35 -17.30 -20.35
N SER A 634 1.50 -16.90 -19.40
CA SER A 634 0.35 -17.69 -18.98
C SER A 634 -0.67 -17.86 -20.11
N ALA A 635 -0.90 -19.10 -20.52
CA ALA A 635 -1.90 -19.49 -21.49
C ALA A 635 -3.30 -19.53 -20.86
N SER A 636 -4.34 -19.45 -21.67
CA SER A 636 -5.73 -19.76 -21.31
C SER A 636 -6.25 -20.82 -22.28
N GLY A 637 -7.03 -21.79 -21.81
CA GLY A 637 -7.43 -22.89 -22.69
C GLY A 637 -8.34 -23.93 -22.06
N ALA A 638 -8.70 -24.93 -22.87
CA ALA A 638 -9.50 -26.09 -22.49
C ALA A 638 -8.67 -27.40 -22.49
N GLY A 639 -7.35 -27.33 -22.76
CA GLY A 639 -6.45 -28.46 -22.59
C GLY A 639 -6.01 -28.63 -21.14
N VAL A 640 -5.29 -29.71 -20.84
CA VAL A 640 -4.67 -29.90 -19.53
C VAL A 640 -3.70 -28.75 -19.28
N MET A 641 -3.94 -27.99 -18.22
CA MET A 641 -3.14 -26.82 -17.85
C MET A 641 -2.22 -27.20 -16.69
N ASN A 642 -0.92 -27.06 -16.87
CA ASN A 642 0.06 -27.16 -15.81
C ASN A 642 0.31 -25.76 -15.26
N LEU A 643 0.12 -25.58 -13.95
CA LEU A 643 0.37 -24.35 -13.22
C LEU A 643 1.64 -24.52 -12.40
N ASP A 644 2.67 -23.78 -12.76
CA ASP A 644 3.87 -23.61 -11.93
C ASP A 644 3.70 -22.34 -11.09
N ILE A 645 3.73 -22.50 -9.76
CA ILE A 645 3.52 -21.42 -8.79
C ILE A 645 4.80 -21.26 -7.98
N GLU A 646 5.43 -20.10 -8.07
CA GLU A 646 6.65 -19.76 -7.34
C GLU A 646 6.38 -18.63 -6.33
N LEU A 647 6.92 -18.74 -5.12
CA LEU A 647 6.91 -17.65 -4.15
C LEU A 647 7.99 -16.62 -4.49
N ALA A 648 7.60 -15.44 -4.96
CA ALA A 648 8.54 -14.39 -5.33
C ALA A 648 9.12 -13.68 -4.11
N TYR A 649 8.25 -13.16 -3.24
CA TYR A 649 8.65 -12.48 -2.00
C TYR A 649 7.49 -12.41 -0.99
N ARG A 650 7.81 -12.07 0.27
CA ARG A 650 6.85 -11.83 1.34
C ARG A 650 7.12 -10.51 2.06
N GLU A 651 6.07 -9.71 2.21
CA GLU A 651 6.10 -8.40 2.84
C GLU A 651 5.20 -8.34 4.08
N SER A 652 5.62 -7.56 5.08
CA SER A 652 4.80 -7.20 6.23
C SER A 652 4.09 -5.89 5.96
N LEU A 653 2.76 -5.89 5.97
CA LEU A 653 1.97 -4.67 5.78
C LEU A 653 1.58 -4.02 7.10
N ALA A 654 1.28 -4.84 8.11
CA ALA A 654 0.97 -4.37 9.45
C ALA A 654 1.49 -5.36 10.50
N SER A 655 1.97 -4.83 11.62
CA SER A 655 2.35 -5.61 12.80
C SER A 655 2.24 -4.74 14.04
N ASP A 656 1.02 -4.40 14.42
CA ASP A 656 0.75 -3.51 15.56
C ASP A 656 -0.51 -3.91 16.32
N THR A 657 -0.79 -3.19 17.41
CA THR A 657 -2.00 -3.37 18.20
C THR A 657 -3.15 -2.57 17.58
N ALA A 658 -4.15 -3.27 17.05
CA ALA A 658 -5.37 -2.68 16.49
C ALA A 658 -6.55 -2.80 17.46
N TYR A 659 -7.57 -1.95 17.33
CA TYR A 659 -8.78 -2.00 18.17
C TYR A 659 -10.00 -2.57 17.44
N GLU A 660 -10.12 -2.31 16.15
CA GLU A 660 -11.08 -2.96 15.27
C GLU A 660 -10.35 -3.43 14.01
N VAL A 661 -10.62 -4.66 13.56
CA VAL A 661 -10.16 -5.16 12.26
C VAL A 661 -11.39 -5.58 11.45
N ARG A 662 -11.47 -5.08 10.21
CA ARG A 662 -12.51 -5.48 9.26
C ARG A 662 -11.88 -6.05 8.01
N ARG A 663 -12.66 -6.83 7.29
CA ARG A 663 -12.33 -7.26 5.93
C ARG A 663 -13.55 -7.21 5.04
N GLY A 664 -13.31 -7.01 3.76
CA GLY A 664 -14.36 -7.10 2.76
C GLY A 664 -13.86 -7.65 1.43
N TRP A 665 -14.83 -8.02 0.59
CA TRP A 665 -14.57 -8.64 -0.71
C TRP A 665 -15.38 -7.99 -1.82
N TYR A 666 -14.89 -8.16 -3.03
CA TYR A 666 -15.59 -7.74 -4.23
C TYR A 666 -16.82 -8.60 -4.53
N SER A 667 -17.82 -7.99 -5.19
CA SER A 667 -19.03 -8.66 -5.68
C SER A 667 -18.71 -9.54 -6.90
N PRO A 668 -19.37 -10.69 -7.16
CA PRO A 668 -20.65 -11.17 -6.59
C PRO A 668 -20.52 -12.11 -5.38
N TYR A 669 -19.33 -12.61 -5.06
CA TYR A 669 -19.16 -13.61 -4.01
C TYR A 669 -18.96 -13.03 -2.61
N GLY A 670 -18.68 -11.73 -2.50
CA GLY A 670 -18.24 -11.13 -1.24
C GLY A 670 -19.23 -11.25 -0.07
N GLU A 671 -20.54 -11.15 -0.33
CA GLU A 671 -21.57 -11.33 0.72
C GLU A 671 -21.55 -12.76 1.27
N GLU A 672 -21.47 -13.74 0.38
CA GLU A 672 -21.44 -15.16 0.79
C GLU A 672 -20.14 -15.54 1.48
N ILE A 673 -19.00 -14.95 1.07
CA ILE A 673 -17.72 -15.14 1.76
C ILE A 673 -17.79 -14.57 3.17
N ALA A 674 -18.34 -13.36 3.34
CA ALA A 674 -18.50 -12.74 4.66
C ALA A 674 -19.43 -13.57 5.57
N ASN A 675 -20.55 -14.07 5.04
CA ASN A 675 -21.49 -14.90 5.79
C ASN A 675 -20.89 -16.26 6.14
N SER A 676 -20.21 -16.91 5.20
CA SER A 676 -19.55 -18.21 5.41
C SER A 676 -18.48 -18.12 6.50
N ALA A 677 -17.65 -17.07 6.45
CA ALA A 677 -16.63 -16.81 7.47
C ALA A 677 -17.17 -16.71 8.90
N ALA A 678 -18.45 -16.34 9.05
CA ALA A 678 -19.11 -16.23 10.35
C ALA A 678 -19.87 -17.50 10.78
N SER A 679 -19.71 -18.63 10.09
CA SER A 679 -20.39 -19.90 10.43
C SER A 679 -20.18 -20.38 11.88
N GLY A 680 -19.07 -20.00 12.53
CA GLY A 680 -18.82 -20.30 13.95
C GLY A 680 -19.79 -19.60 14.91
N LEU A 681 -20.39 -18.50 14.48
CA LEU A 681 -21.29 -17.65 15.27
C LEU A 681 -22.60 -18.35 15.65
N ASP A 682 -23.03 -19.34 14.87
CA ASP A 682 -24.21 -20.16 15.16
C ASP A 682 -24.11 -20.91 16.49
N SER A 683 -22.89 -21.06 17.03
CA SER A 683 -22.66 -21.68 18.34
C SER A 683 -22.79 -20.71 19.52
N SER A 684 -22.85 -19.40 19.28
CA SER A 684 -22.98 -18.37 20.32
C SER A 684 -24.42 -18.26 20.82
N ILE A 685 -24.56 -18.28 22.15
CA ILE A 685 -25.85 -18.10 22.82
C ILE A 685 -26.24 -16.62 22.74
N ASP A 686 -25.27 -15.72 22.93
CA ASP A 686 -25.50 -14.27 22.90
C ASP A 686 -25.99 -13.83 21.51
N TRP A 687 -25.40 -14.34 20.43
CA TRP A 687 -25.83 -14.05 19.07
C TRP A 687 -27.23 -14.57 18.77
N THR A 688 -27.55 -15.78 19.26
CA THR A 688 -28.89 -16.38 19.08
C THR A 688 -29.98 -15.54 19.76
N ILE A 689 -29.68 -14.94 20.92
CA ILE A 689 -30.64 -14.12 21.68
C ILE A 689 -30.74 -12.69 21.12
N TYR A 690 -29.60 -12.10 20.73
CA TYR A 690 -29.50 -10.70 20.28
C TYR A 690 -28.69 -10.58 18.98
N PRO A 691 -29.23 -11.03 17.82
CA PRO A 691 -28.52 -10.93 16.56
C PRO A 691 -28.24 -9.47 16.19
N GLY A 692 -27.02 -9.21 15.71
CA GLY A 692 -26.57 -7.88 15.27
C GLY A 692 -26.04 -6.96 16.40
N ARG A 693 -25.96 -7.44 17.64
CA ARG A 693 -25.46 -6.67 18.80
C ARG A 693 -24.08 -7.15 19.24
N LEU A 694 -23.04 -6.63 18.57
CA LEU A 694 -21.63 -6.93 18.88
C LEU A 694 -21.25 -6.57 20.33
N ASP A 695 -21.86 -5.51 20.88
CA ASP A 695 -21.63 -5.03 22.24
C ASP A 695 -22.09 -6.00 23.33
N LEU A 696 -22.98 -6.94 22.99
CA LEU A 696 -23.50 -7.95 23.91
C LEU A 696 -22.88 -9.33 23.69
N LEU A 697 -21.96 -9.46 22.72
CA LEU A 697 -21.37 -10.74 22.33
C LEU A 697 -20.16 -11.03 23.23
N THR A 698 -20.37 -11.78 24.32
CA THR A 698 -19.31 -12.03 25.31
C THR A 698 -18.72 -13.43 25.23
N ASP A 699 -19.42 -14.35 24.57
CA ASP A 699 -19.09 -15.78 24.51
C ASP A 699 -18.38 -16.21 23.21
N TYR A 700 -18.09 -15.28 22.30
CA TYR A 700 -17.52 -15.55 20.99
C TYR A 700 -16.33 -14.64 20.68
N VAL A 701 -15.32 -15.20 19.99
CA VAL A 701 -14.20 -14.47 19.40
C VAL A 701 -14.02 -15.00 17.98
N GLY A 702 -14.03 -14.11 16.99
CA GLY A 702 -13.96 -14.49 15.58
C GLY A 702 -14.67 -13.50 14.66
N TRP A 703 -14.84 -13.89 13.40
CA TRP A 703 -15.56 -13.09 12.41
C TRP A 703 -17.05 -13.04 12.70
N VAL A 704 -17.61 -11.83 12.61
CA VAL A 704 -19.03 -11.53 12.68
C VAL A 704 -19.40 -10.72 11.44
N PRO A 705 -20.49 -11.05 10.73
CA PRO A 705 -20.90 -10.28 9.56
C PRO A 705 -21.41 -8.91 10.05
N ASP A 706 -21.24 -7.87 9.24
CA ASP A 706 -21.74 -6.55 9.64
C ASP A 706 -23.27 -6.62 9.87
N PRO A 707 -23.81 -5.97 10.93
CA PRO A 707 -25.23 -6.07 11.27
C PRO A 707 -26.19 -5.55 10.19
N SER A 708 -25.69 -4.78 9.22
CA SER A 708 -26.48 -4.39 8.06
C SER A 708 -26.53 -5.54 7.05
N ILE A 709 -27.73 -6.12 6.90
CA ILE A 709 -28.04 -7.18 5.93
C ILE A 709 -27.53 -6.80 4.53
N GLY A 710 -26.78 -7.69 3.88
CA GLY A 710 -26.35 -7.52 2.49
C GLY A 710 -24.98 -6.88 2.27
N THR A 711 -24.12 -6.81 3.29
CA THR A 711 -22.75 -6.28 3.13
C THR A 711 -21.74 -7.39 2.88
N SER A 712 -20.80 -7.15 1.95
CA SER A 712 -19.62 -7.99 1.74
C SER A 712 -18.50 -7.73 2.76
N GLU A 713 -18.86 -7.38 4.00
CA GLU A 713 -17.96 -6.95 5.08
C GLU A 713 -18.14 -7.83 6.33
N ALA A 714 -17.03 -8.17 6.98
CA ALA A 714 -16.99 -8.84 8.27
C ALA A 714 -16.06 -8.11 9.24
N VAL A 715 -16.39 -8.16 10.54
CA VAL A 715 -15.62 -7.55 11.64
C VAL A 715 -15.05 -8.65 12.52
N TRP A 716 -13.79 -8.51 12.92
CA TRP A 716 -13.15 -9.42 13.87
C TRP A 716 -13.49 -8.99 15.30
N HIS A 717 -14.26 -9.80 16.01
CA HIS A 717 -14.73 -9.50 17.36
C HIS A 717 -13.83 -10.13 18.42
N THR A 718 -13.41 -9.33 19.41
CA THR A 718 -12.52 -9.74 20.52
C THR A 718 -13.06 -9.38 21.91
N ASN A 719 -14.38 -9.21 22.05
CA ASN A 719 -15.02 -8.90 23.34
C ASN A 719 -14.43 -7.66 24.05
N GLY A 720 -14.00 -6.66 23.28
CA GLY A 720 -13.45 -5.40 23.77
C GLY A 720 -11.94 -5.40 24.07
N ASP A 721 -11.24 -6.53 23.93
CA ASP A 721 -9.79 -6.57 24.08
C ASP A 721 -9.07 -6.12 22.79
N PRO A 722 -7.94 -5.39 22.90
CA PRO A 722 -7.16 -4.97 21.74
C PRO A 722 -6.56 -6.18 21.01
N ILE A 723 -6.51 -6.07 19.68
CA ILE A 723 -6.09 -7.12 18.76
C ILE A 723 -4.60 -6.97 18.46
N GLN A 724 -3.80 -8.01 18.71
CA GLN A 724 -2.46 -8.09 18.12
C GLN A 724 -2.63 -8.47 16.65
N PHE A 725 -2.53 -7.47 15.78
CA PHE A 725 -2.83 -7.58 14.36
C PHE A 725 -1.54 -7.72 13.55
N SER A 726 -1.48 -8.78 12.74
CA SER A 726 -0.42 -8.96 11.74
C SER A 726 -1.02 -9.23 10.37
N LEU A 727 -0.64 -8.44 9.39
CA LEU A 727 -1.02 -8.61 8.00
C LEU A 727 0.23 -8.79 7.15
N GLN A 728 0.27 -9.91 6.42
CA GLN A 728 1.35 -10.24 5.51
C GLN A 728 0.80 -10.45 4.11
N LEU A 729 1.63 -10.14 3.12
CA LEU A 729 1.35 -10.37 1.72
C LEU A 729 2.42 -11.27 1.13
N SER A 730 1.99 -12.32 0.42
CA SER A 730 2.88 -13.19 -0.33
C SER A 730 2.58 -13.05 -1.82
N SER A 731 3.56 -12.54 -2.57
CA SER A 731 3.47 -12.47 -4.03
C SER A 731 3.84 -13.81 -4.62
N LEU A 732 2.90 -14.44 -5.32
CA LEU A 732 3.06 -15.73 -5.97
C LEU A 732 3.02 -15.53 -7.48
N ASP A 733 4.11 -15.85 -8.16
CA ASP A 733 4.18 -15.78 -9.62
C ASP A 733 3.67 -17.10 -10.20
N VAL A 734 2.72 -17.01 -11.12
CA VAL A 734 2.06 -18.19 -11.69
C VAL A 734 2.28 -18.24 -13.19
N THR A 735 2.85 -19.34 -13.68
CA THR A 735 2.96 -19.61 -15.11
C THR A 735 2.06 -20.78 -15.47
N MET A 736 0.98 -20.47 -16.20
CA MET A 736 0.04 -21.49 -16.69
C MET A 736 0.43 -21.91 -18.12
N THR A 737 0.74 -23.18 -18.34
CA THR A 737 1.09 -23.72 -19.67
C THR A 737 0.15 -24.85 -20.05
N GLU A 738 -0.22 -24.91 -21.34
CA GLU A 738 -0.99 -26.05 -21.85
C GLU A 738 -0.02 -27.22 -22.07
N ALA A 739 -0.32 -28.36 -21.46
CA ALA A 739 0.49 -29.56 -21.60
C ALA A 739 0.47 -30.02 -23.07
N VAL A 740 1.65 -30.02 -23.70
CA VAL A 740 1.81 -30.56 -25.06
C VAL A 740 1.75 -32.09 -24.97
N GLY A 741 0.58 -32.65 -25.25
CA GLY A 741 0.36 -34.10 -25.36
C GLY A 741 1.04 -34.73 -26.56
#